data_AF-A0A1H0IC67-F1
#
_entry.id   AF-A0A1H0IC67-F1
#
_cell.length_a   1.000
_cell.length_b   1.000
_cell.length_c   1.000
_cell.angle_alpha   90.00
_cell.angle_beta   90.00
_cell.angle_gamma   90.00
#
_symmetry.space_group_name_H-M   'P 1'
#
loop_
_entity.id
_entity.type
_entity.pdbx_description
1 polymer ?
#
loop_
_entity_poly.entity_id
_entity_poly.type
_entity_poly.pdbx_seq_one_letter_code
_entity_poly.pdbx_strand_id
1 'polypeptide(L)'
;MELSRRELLTRTGQAAAVATAASALTTGAARAEPGSRVKLTQGTNISVARSRDGRWLAIDLVTAIWVLPASGGEARKLTGELQDATLPSFGPGDRIAFQSYRDGNYHLHVIGFDGRGLEQLTSGRYDHREPAFSPDGKRIAFVSDRAGSYGVHVLDVATKQITQLTGVPDEAAAPQWSADGTRIIFTVGNAAVDTVTLDGKRERLVTAPTGTQLFGAAFGPGDQPSYTRMRPGQADLVLGTTAVVSGQDVFGFAPIWDGDSVLYTADGKIRCLARGSTKDIPFEATVPVRENRGQRRAGNLTGGAVKGIASPVVSSDGKIAFRALNALYLLSGGKAVKLTGGRYFDSDPDFSPDGRKLVYASDRTGVAQLRVRDLASGEDELFAPAPHAQTTPRFSPDGTRVAYLDQDGQVWITDRQARRQVTPALFQPGRPTWSKDGGTIALAAVKPFSRRFREGTSQVLSVDLASGELRYTEPMPFRSIATRGDDGPVWSPDGKHLAFVVESVAWVVPVDAKGTFQGEPRKVTNEVTDSLAWHGNDALVYLNNGRLRKSTVDGRVTTIRHGLTWRRPKSPNRKVVRVGAYWDGEAHQLERDVDIVVANGEVEEVRPQRGRADVDAAGLTAIPGLIDAHNHWHLRGRQWGARQGNVWLAYGVTTVRSPGDPVYQMVETREALAAGTLTGPRFYATGEAVDGSRVYYNFMRPTLSRAQLDLELRRAHELGYDLIKTYVRLPVELQRAAVQRSRVPLSSHYLYPAANIGMDGMEHVGATNRLGYSHTITRQGKAYQDVVALFTRSGMSITPTLFQSRALYDTDKSLVIDERTRVLYPPWEYERYVADANNQGTPAGTSSRAILRGWVELALQVHRGGGFVITGTDAPLDSPATATHMNLRALVEYGFTPREALITATRNPARWLGLPLGAIKPGAPADIAFVEGDPLADIKAAADVRQVMVGGRLHSVSELLEPYRQTPALAMSAALDPLPSAEKKHWWHEPEWAERVCCDH
;
A
#
# COMPACT_ATOMS: atom_id res chain seq x y z
N MET A 1 14.66 1.52 -56.28
CA MET A 1 14.04 0.57 -57.23
C MET A 1 12.54 0.73 -57.14
N GLU A 2 11.92 0.75 -58.31
CA GLU A 2 10.74 1.53 -58.68
C GLU A 2 9.39 1.09 -58.09
N LEU A 3 8.56 2.10 -57.87
CA LEU A 3 7.12 2.06 -57.62
C LEU A 3 6.36 2.12 -58.96
N SER A 4 5.28 1.35 -59.13
CA SER A 4 4.22 1.66 -60.12
C SER A 4 3.17 2.57 -59.46
N ARG A 5 2.98 3.82 -59.88
CA ARG A 5 2.26 4.32 -61.08
C ARG A 5 0.78 3.94 -61.14
N ARG A 6 0.02 4.55 -60.22
CA ARG A 6 -1.31 5.20 -60.41
C ARG A 6 -1.68 5.85 -59.06
N GLU A 7 -1.04 6.96 -58.68
CA GLU A 7 -1.55 8.34 -58.89
C GLU A 7 -2.89 8.53 -58.15
N LEU A 8 -2.98 9.17 -56.99
CA LEU A 8 -2.45 10.47 -56.55
C LEU A 8 -2.65 11.58 -57.59
N LEU A 9 -3.58 12.49 -57.26
CA LEU A 9 -3.97 13.76 -57.92
C LEU A 9 -4.94 13.54 -59.10
N THR A 10 -6.12 14.15 -59.19
CA THR A 10 -6.40 15.57 -58.95
C THR A 10 -7.92 15.86 -58.96
N ARG A 11 -8.36 16.62 -57.94
CA ARG A 11 -9.33 17.75 -57.95
C ARG A 11 -10.39 17.84 -59.07
N THR A 12 -11.65 17.83 -58.65
CA THR A 12 -12.76 18.78 -58.96
C THR A 12 -13.87 18.46 -57.95
N GLY A 13 -14.70 19.32 -57.39
CA GLY A 13 -15.06 20.73 -57.52
C GLY A 13 -16.30 20.91 -56.64
N GLN A 14 -16.43 22.05 -55.96
CA GLN A 14 -17.53 22.40 -55.06
C GLN A 14 -18.89 22.44 -55.78
N ALA A 15 -19.97 21.98 -55.14
CA ALA A 15 -21.16 22.77 -54.79
C ALA A 15 -22.38 21.89 -54.35
N ALA A 16 -23.06 22.42 -53.33
CA ALA A 16 -24.27 22.01 -52.61
C ALA A 16 -25.42 21.31 -53.37
N ALA A 17 -26.12 20.37 -52.70
CA ALA A 17 -27.40 20.64 -52.03
C ALA A 17 -28.11 19.38 -51.45
N VAL A 18 -28.53 19.51 -50.18
CA VAL A 18 -29.75 18.97 -49.53
C VAL A 18 -29.86 17.48 -49.13
N ALA A 19 -29.78 17.29 -47.81
CA ALA A 19 -30.59 16.44 -46.90
C ALA A 19 -30.84 14.96 -47.23
N THR A 20 -30.32 14.05 -46.39
CA THR A 20 -31.03 13.49 -45.22
C THR A 20 -30.15 12.45 -44.52
N ALA A 21 -30.16 12.49 -43.19
CA ALA A 21 -29.38 11.64 -42.32
C ALA A 21 -30.04 10.28 -42.09
N ALA A 22 -29.27 9.20 -42.25
CA ALA A 22 -29.49 7.91 -41.59
C ALA A 22 -28.16 7.12 -41.56
N SER A 23 -27.28 7.43 -40.63
CA SER A 23 -26.10 6.60 -40.34
C SER A 23 -26.47 5.53 -39.32
N ALA A 24 -26.63 4.30 -39.81
CA ALA A 24 -26.64 3.11 -38.97
C ALA A 24 -25.25 2.94 -38.32
N LEU A 25 -25.16 3.24 -37.03
CA LEU A 25 -24.02 2.89 -36.19
C LEU A 25 -24.03 1.38 -35.97
N THR A 26 -23.10 0.68 -36.62
CA THR A 26 -22.78 -0.71 -36.31
C THR A 26 -22.19 -0.80 -34.91
N THR A 27 -22.96 -1.38 -33.99
CA THR A 27 -22.51 -1.86 -32.69
C THR A 27 -21.44 -2.94 -32.88
N GLY A 28 -20.20 -2.63 -32.55
CA GLY A 28 -19.16 -3.64 -32.35
C GLY A 28 -19.47 -4.43 -31.09
N ALA A 29 -20.18 -5.55 -31.23
CA ALA A 29 -20.33 -6.54 -30.18
C ALA A 29 -18.94 -7.11 -29.86
N ALA A 30 -18.42 -6.80 -28.68
CA ALA A 30 -17.23 -7.45 -28.14
C ALA A 30 -17.48 -8.96 -28.06
N ARG A 31 -16.60 -9.74 -28.71
CA ARG A 31 -16.52 -11.19 -28.54
C ARG A 31 -16.47 -11.51 -27.04
N ALA A 32 -17.44 -12.29 -26.55
CA ALA A 32 -17.43 -12.82 -25.19
C ALA A 32 -16.20 -13.72 -25.01
N GLU A 33 -15.33 -13.40 -24.04
CA GLU A 33 -14.27 -14.31 -23.63
C GLU A 33 -14.84 -15.44 -22.74
N PRO A 34 -14.30 -16.66 -22.82
CA PRO A 34 -14.72 -17.73 -21.93
C PRO A 34 -14.20 -17.48 -20.50
N GLY A 35 -15.12 -17.46 -19.54
CA GLY A 35 -14.86 -17.39 -18.10
C GLY A 35 -16.02 -18.05 -17.35
N SER A 36 -15.77 -18.64 -16.19
CA SER A 36 -16.81 -19.22 -15.35
C SER A 36 -17.70 -18.10 -14.78
N ARG A 37 -18.96 -18.44 -14.48
CA ARG A 37 -19.96 -17.48 -13.98
C ARG A 37 -20.28 -17.81 -12.53
N VAL A 38 -20.42 -16.78 -11.71
CA VAL A 38 -20.79 -16.92 -10.30
C VAL A 38 -22.13 -16.24 -10.08
N LYS A 39 -23.08 -16.99 -9.52
CA LYS A 39 -24.38 -16.49 -9.10
C LYS A 39 -24.27 -15.94 -7.67
N LEU A 40 -24.73 -14.72 -7.48
CA LEU A 40 -24.71 -13.97 -6.24
C LEU A 40 -26.14 -13.75 -5.75
N THR A 41 -26.40 -14.14 -4.51
CA THR A 41 -27.71 -13.94 -3.84
C THR A 41 -27.58 -13.21 -2.51
N GLN A 42 -26.35 -12.92 -2.09
CA GLN A 42 -26.04 -11.97 -1.04
C GLN A 42 -24.94 -11.03 -1.53
N GLY A 43 -24.83 -9.85 -0.93
CA GLY A 43 -23.87 -8.83 -1.30
C GLY A 43 -23.30 -8.09 -0.11
N THR A 44 -21.99 -7.97 -0.02
CA THR A 44 -21.29 -7.31 1.09
C THR A 44 -21.22 -5.80 0.84
N ASN A 45 -21.80 -4.99 1.75
CA ASN A 45 -21.96 -3.54 1.59
C ASN A 45 -22.61 -3.11 0.25
N ILE A 46 -23.74 -3.72 -0.09
CA ILE A 46 -24.58 -3.24 -1.20
C ILE A 46 -25.42 -2.03 -0.76
N SER A 47 -25.46 -0.99 -1.57
CA SER A 47 -26.42 0.11 -1.46
C SER A 47 -27.65 -0.18 -2.31
N VAL A 48 -28.76 0.50 -1.99
CA VAL A 48 -30.02 0.36 -2.72
C VAL A 48 -30.64 1.73 -2.96
N ALA A 49 -31.27 1.90 -4.12
CA ALA A 49 -32.13 3.02 -4.49
C ALA A 49 -33.47 2.49 -5.01
N ARG A 50 -34.53 3.29 -4.87
CA ARG A 50 -35.90 2.94 -5.30
C ARG A 50 -36.41 3.92 -6.35
N SER A 51 -37.07 3.42 -7.39
CA SER A 51 -37.73 4.25 -8.39
C SER A 51 -38.92 5.00 -7.78
N ARG A 52 -39.29 6.14 -8.37
CA ARG A 52 -40.42 6.95 -7.88
C ARG A 52 -41.77 6.24 -7.88
N ASP A 53 -42.00 5.39 -8.88
CA ASP A 53 -43.21 4.56 -8.96
C ASP A 53 -43.17 3.35 -8.00
N GLY A 54 -42.06 3.16 -7.29
CA GLY A 54 -41.86 2.11 -6.32
C GLY A 54 -41.72 0.70 -6.90
N ARG A 55 -41.69 0.55 -8.23
CA ARG A 55 -41.68 -0.75 -8.93
C ARG A 55 -40.30 -1.36 -9.11
N TRP A 56 -39.26 -0.53 -9.09
CA TRP A 56 -37.89 -0.94 -9.39
C TRP A 56 -36.93 -0.55 -8.27
N LEU A 57 -35.91 -1.38 -8.12
CA LEU A 57 -34.74 -1.12 -7.29
C LEU A 57 -33.50 -1.02 -8.18
N ALA A 58 -32.55 -0.21 -7.75
CA ALA A 58 -31.20 -0.19 -8.28
C ALA A 58 -30.24 -0.48 -7.14
N ILE A 59 -29.25 -1.33 -7.37
CA ILE A 59 -28.22 -1.66 -6.38
C ILE A 59 -26.84 -1.53 -7.00
N ASP A 60 -25.84 -1.24 -6.18
CA ASP A 60 -24.45 -1.49 -6.54
C ASP A 60 -24.00 -2.84 -5.96
N LEU A 61 -23.60 -3.74 -6.84
CA LEU A 61 -23.08 -5.04 -6.45
C LEU A 61 -21.84 -5.30 -7.28
N VAL A 62 -20.73 -5.57 -6.59
CA VAL A 62 -19.40 -5.81 -7.18
C VAL A 62 -19.01 -4.73 -8.21
N THR A 63 -19.13 -3.48 -7.78
CA THR A 63 -18.76 -2.25 -8.53
C THR A 63 -19.42 -2.09 -9.91
N ALA A 64 -20.65 -2.58 -10.02
CA ALA A 64 -21.56 -2.30 -11.12
C ALA A 64 -22.97 -1.95 -10.61
N ILE A 65 -23.71 -1.18 -11.41
CA ILE A 65 -25.11 -0.85 -11.18
C ILE A 65 -25.99 -1.94 -11.80
N TRP A 66 -26.93 -2.43 -11.00
CA TRP A 66 -27.94 -3.41 -11.38
C TRP A 66 -29.33 -2.87 -11.10
N VAL A 67 -30.33 -3.37 -11.83
CA VAL A 67 -31.74 -3.08 -11.59
C VAL A 67 -32.55 -4.35 -11.50
N LEU A 68 -33.54 -4.36 -10.60
CA LEU A 68 -34.42 -5.50 -10.34
C LEU A 68 -35.82 -5.03 -9.92
N PRO A 69 -36.87 -5.86 -10.06
CA PRO A 69 -38.18 -5.55 -9.52
C PRO A 69 -38.14 -5.33 -8.00
N ALA A 70 -38.96 -4.43 -7.47
CA ALA A 70 -39.07 -4.19 -6.03
C ALA A 70 -39.60 -5.39 -5.24
N SER A 71 -40.25 -6.35 -5.92
CA SER A 71 -40.62 -7.65 -5.36
C SER A 71 -39.44 -8.62 -5.22
N GLY A 72 -38.29 -8.30 -5.80
CA GLY A 72 -37.13 -9.19 -5.92
C GLY A 72 -37.12 -10.02 -7.21
N GLY A 73 -36.03 -10.74 -7.42
CA GLY A 73 -35.82 -11.61 -8.58
C GLY A 73 -34.46 -11.42 -9.26
N GLU A 74 -34.38 -11.76 -10.54
CA GLU A 74 -33.17 -11.61 -11.35
C GLU A 74 -32.83 -10.13 -11.57
N ALA A 75 -31.58 -9.77 -11.28
CA ALA A 75 -31.05 -8.43 -11.47
C ALA A 75 -30.40 -8.29 -12.85
N ARG A 76 -30.79 -7.24 -13.57
CA ARG A 76 -30.21 -6.86 -14.87
C ARG A 76 -29.10 -5.84 -14.68
N LYS A 77 -27.92 -6.13 -15.23
CA LYS A 77 -26.77 -5.23 -15.19
C LYS A 77 -26.94 -4.01 -16.12
N LEU A 78 -26.58 -2.82 -15.64
CA LEU A 78 -26.59 -1.58 -16.44
C LEU A 78 -25.21 -1.08 -16.83
N THR A 79 -24.20 -1.29 -15.98
CA THR A 79 -22.83 -0.80 -16.21
C THR A 79 -21.84 -1.94 -16.35
N GLY A 80 -20.81 -1.77 -17.19
CA GLY A 80 -19.73 -2.74 -17.35
C GLY A 80 -18.79 -2.81 -16.15
N GLU A 81 -18.04 -3.91 -16.04
CA GLU A 81 -17.16 -4.28 -14.92
C GLU A 81 -15.92 -3.38 -14.77
N LEU A 82 -15.60 -2.60 -15.81
CA LEU A 82 -14.40 -1.77 -15.87
C LEU A 82 -14.71 -0.31 -15.51
N GLN A 83 -15.97 -0.01 -15.24
CA GLN A 83 -16.47 1.34 -14.99
C GLN A 83 -16.42 1.72 -13.52
N ASP A 84 -16.34 0.72 -12.63
CA ASP A 84 -16.27 0.88 -11.18
C ASP A 84 -17.38 1.81 -10.67
N ALA A 85 -18.61 1.41 -10.99
CA ALA A 85 -19.82 2.21 -10.83
C ALA A 85 -20.55 1.83 -9.55
N THR A 86 -20.86 2.81 -8.69
CA THR A 86 -21.48 2.58 -7.38
C THR A 86 -22.45 3.68 -6.97
N LEU A 87 -23.19 3.44 -5.88
CA LEU A 87 -24.12 4.39 -5.25
C LEU A 87 -25.16 4.98 -6.22
N PRO A 88 -26.08 4.13 -6.74
CA PRO A 88 -27.12 4.61 -7.64
C PRO A 88 -28.11 5.53 -6.91
N SER A 89 -28.66 6.50 -7.63
CA SER A 89 -29.78 7.34 -7.21
C SER A 89 -30.77 7.45 -8.37
N PHE A 90 -32.04 7.14 -8.14
CA PHE A 90 -33.08 7.34 -9.14
C PHE A 90 -33.42 8.82 -9.30
N GLY A 91 -33.58 9.26 -10.54
CA GLY A 91 -34.16 10.53 -10.92
C GLY A 91 -35.43 10.33 -11.77
N PRO A 92 -36.11 11.42 -12.16
CA PRO A 92 -37.29 11.34 -13.03
C PRO A 92 -36.96 10.84 -14.45
N GLY A 93 -37.96 10.25 -15.10
CA GLY A 93 -37.86 9.77 -16.49
C GLY A 93 -36.95 8.56 -16.65
N ASP A 94 -37.00 7.64 -15.67
CA ASP A 94 -36.22 6.40 -15.63
C ASP A 94 -34.69 6.59 -15.73
N ARG A 95 -34.18 7.68 -15.17
CA ARG A 95 -32.74 7.97 -15.11
C ARG A 95 -32.15 7.55 -13.77
N ILE A 96 -30.91 7.06 -13.79
CA ILE A 96 -30.14 6.69 -12.61
C ILE A 96 -28.81 7.44 -12.63
N ALA A 97 -28.56 8.23 -11.60
CA ALA A 97 -27.26 8.86 -11.36
C ALA A 97 -26.40 7.93 -10.51
N PHE A 98 -25.09 7.95 -10.75
CA PHE A 98 -24.14 7.13 -10.00
C PHE A 98 -22.74 7.76 -10.09
N GLN A 99 -21.83 7.33 -9.22
CA GLN A 99 -20.43 7.69 -9.31
C GLN A 99 -19.65 6.61 -10.07
N SER A 100 -18.62 6.99 -10.83
CA SER A 100 -17.81 6.07 -11.64
C SER A 100 -16.34 6.49 -11.65
N TYR A 101 -15.42 5.52 -11.61
CA TYR A 101 -13.97 5.74 -11.50
C TYR A 101 -13.19 5.28 -12.74
N ARG A 102 -13.43 5.92 -13.89
CA ARG A 102 -12.90 5.45 -15.19
C ARG A 102 -11.52 5.98 -15.53
N ASP A 103 -11.23 7.22 -15.15
CA ASP A 103 -10.06 7.98 -15.59
C ASP A 103 -9.08 8.33 -14.44
N GLY A 104 -9.33 7.80 -13.24
CA GLY A 104 -8.52 8.03 -12.06
C GLY A 104 -9.10 9.04 -11.07
N ASN A 105 -10.29 9.60 -11.33
CA ASN A 105 -11.10 10.33 -10.34
C ASN A 105 -12.56 9.88 -10.38
N TYR A 106 -13.31 10.14 -9.31
CA TYR A 106 -14.74 9.88 -9.30
C TYR A 106 -15.51 10.99 -10.00
N HIS A 107 -16.38 10.59 -10.93
CA HIS A 107 -17.24 11.49 -11.67
C HIS A 107 -18.68 11.01 -11.66
N LEU A 108 -19.60 11.99 -11.66
CA LEU A 108 -21.03 11.73 -11.72
C LEU A 108 -21.43 11.40 -13.15
N HIS A 109 -22.21 10.34 -13.28
CA HIS A 109 -22.78 9.88 -14.53
C HIS A 109 -24.28 9.69 -14.37
N VAL A 110 -25.00 9.70 -15.49
CA VAL A 110 -26.41 9.33 -15.57
C VAL A 110 -26.59 8.30 -16.68
N ILE A 111 -27.49 7.34 -16.48
CA ILE A 111 -27.89 6.34 -17.47
C ILE A 111 -29.39 6.10 -17.41
N GLY A 112 -30.01 5.76 -18.54
CA GLY A 112 -31.38 5.26 -18.58
C GLY A 112 -31.49 3.88 -17.95
N PHE A 113 -32.65 3.56 -17.36
CA PHE A 113 -32.90 2.24 -16.77
C PHE A 113 -32.82 1.12 -17.81
N ASP A 114 -33.03 1.43 -19.09
CA ASP A 114 -32.87 0.51 -20.23
C ASP A 114 -31.39 0.23 -20.57
N GLY A 115 -30.46 0.90 -19.88
CA GLY A 115 -29.01 0.81 -20.09
C GLY A 115 -28.49 1.71 -21.21
N ARG A 116 -29.34 2.59 -21.78
CA ARG A 116 -28.95 3.53 -22.86
C ARG A 116 -28.71 4.93 -22.31
N GLY A 117 -28.18 5.80 -23.16
CA GLY A 117 -28.02 7.23 -22.84
C GLY A 117 -27.03 7.51 -21.70
N LEU A 118 -25.96 6.70 -21.57
CA LEU A 118 -24.89 6.98 -20.61
C LEU A 118 -24.26 8.34 -20.90
N GLU A 119 -24.33 9.24 -19.93
CA GLU A 119 -23.75 10.58 -20.00
C GLU A 119 -22.88 10.86 -18.76
N GLN A 120 -21.69 11.43 -18.98
CA GLN A 120 -20.85 11.96 -17.92
C GLN A 120 -21.24 13.42 -17.62
N LEU A 121 -21.61 13.70 -16.38
CA LEU A 121 -22.09 15.01 -15.94
C LEU A 121 -20.98 15.89 -15.38
N THR A 122 -19.92 15.30 -14.86
CA THR A 122 -18.79 16.04 -14.29
C THR A 122 -17.45 15.49 -14.76
N SER A 123 -16.42 16.33 -14.80
CA SER A 123 -15.05 15.96 -15.16
C SER A 123 -14.03 16.77 -14.36
N GLY A 124 -12.76 16.35 -14.39
CA GLY A 124 -11.63 17.10 -13.86
C GLY A 124 -10.80 16.31 -12.87
N ARG A 125 -10.13 17.04 -11.97
CA ARG A 125 -9.08 16.51 -11.07
C ARG A 125 -9.57 16.19 -9.65
N TYR A 126 -10.82 16.52 -9.36
CA TYR A 126 -11.46 16.36 -8.06
C TYR A 126 -12.37 15.15 -8.08
N ASP A 127 -12.55 14.52 -6.92
CA ASP A 127 -13.50 13.43 -6.77
C ASP A 127 -14.89 14.04 -6.54
N HIS A 128 -15.89 13.62 -7.32
CA HIS A 128 -17.30 13.96 -7.17
C HIS A 128 -18.08 12.66 -6.89
N ARG A 129 -18.69 12.57 -5.71
CA ARG A 129 -19.13 11.29 -5.13
C ARG A 129 -20.54 11.36 -4.55
N GLU A 130 -21.11 10.19 -4.31
CA GLU A 130 -22.35 9.99 -3.54
C GLU A 130 -23.51 10.86 -4.07
N PRO A 131 -23.89 10.73 -5.37
CA PRO A 131 -24.93 11.55 -5.96
C PRO A 131 -26.32 11.24 -5.39
N ALA A 132 -27.13 12.27 -5.18
CA ALA A 132 -28.54 12.18 -4.88
C ALA A 132 -29.34 13.14 -5.75
N PHE A 133 -30.28 12.63 -6.55
CA PHE A 133 -31.18 13.45 -7.35
C PHE A 133 -32.13 14.26 -6.47
N SER A 134 -32.36 15.52 -6.84
CA SER A 134 -33.46 16.30 -6.28
C SER A 134 -34.81 15.68 -6.67
N PRO A 135 -35.86 15.89 -5.86
CA PRO A 135 -37.20 15.41 -6.21
C PRO A 135 -37.64 15.88 -7.60
N ASP A 136 -37.40 17.13 -7.99
CA ASP A 136 -37.76 17.61 -9.33
C ASP A 136 -36.86 17.06 -10.47
N GLY A 137 -35.76 16.38 -10.16
CA GLY A 137 -34.80 15.83 -11.11
C GLY A 137 -33.95 16.85 -11.85
N LYS A 138 -34.03 18.13 -11.49
CA LYS A 138 -33.26 19.20 -12.13
C LYS A 138 -31.85 19.30 -11.58
N ARG A 139 -31.63 18.78 -10.37
CA ARG A 139 -30.38 18.94 -9.62
C ARG A 139 -29.90 17.61 -9.05
N ILE A 140 -28.60 17.54 -8.78
CA ILE A 140 -27.96 16.44 -8.06
C ILE A 140 -27.13 17.02 -6.92
N ALA A 141 -27.42 16.61 -5.68
CA ALA A 141 -26.55 16.86 -4.54
C ALA A 141 -25.43 15.81 -4.55
N PHE A 142 -24.22 16.20 -4.19
CA PHE A 142 -23.05 15.32 -4.16
C PHE A 142 -21.97 15.90 -3.24
N VAL A 143 -20.92 15.14 -2.97
CA VAL A 143 -19.75 15.62 -2.21
C VAL A 143 -18.52 15.75 -3.09
N SER A 144 -17.71 16.78 -2.84
CA SER A 144 -16.47 17.02 -3.59
C SER A 144 -15.36 17.61 -2.74
N ASP A 145 -14.13 17.17 -3.00
CA ASP A 145 -12.89 17.65 -2.39
C ASP A 145 -12.32 18.93 -3.05
N ARG A 146 -13.04 19.52 -4.00
CA ARG A 146 -12.59 20.69 -4.77
C ARG A 146 -12.28 21.95 -3.96
N ALA A 147 -12.81 22.03 -2.74
CA ALA A 147 -12.60 23.14 -1.82
C ALA A 147 -11.51 22.87 -0.75
N GLY A 148 -10.78 21.74 -0.83
CA GLY A 148 -9.74 21.35 0.13
C GLY A 148 -10.22 20.40 1.25
N SER A 149 -11.49 20.02 1.23
CA SER A 149 -12.12 18.96 2.03
C SER A 149 -13.44 18.54 1.37
N TYR A 150 -14.06 17.43 1.76
CA TYR A 150 -15.34 17.00 1.18
C TYR A 150 -16.50 17.86 1.69
N GLY A 151 -16.96 18.81 0.86
CA GLY A 151 -18.16 19.63 1.13
C GLY A 151 -19.37 19.19 0.30
N VAL A 152 -20.57 19.59 0.72
CA VAL A 152 -21.82 19.38 -0.06
C VAL A 152 -21.89 20.38 -1.21
N HIS A 153 -22.18 19.87 -2.41
CA HIS A 153 -22.34 20.62 -3.64
C HIS A 153 -23.63 20.23 -4.35
N VAL A 154 -24.13 21.12 -5.19
CA VAL A 154 -25.29 20.88 -6.05
C VAL A 154 -24.91 21.13 -7.50
N LEU A 155 -25.18 20.15 -8.35
CA LEU A 155 -25.06 20.21 -9.79
C LEU A 155 -26.43 20.48 -10.42
N ASP A 156 -26.53 21.50 -11.27
CA ASP A 156 -27.66 21.66 -12.19
C ASP A 156 -27.46 20.73 -13.40
N VAL A 157 -28.43 19.84 -13.66
CA VAL A 157 -28.27 18.76 -14.64
C VAL A 157 -28.23 19.29 -16.08
N ALA A 158 -28.97 20.36 -16.38
CA ALA A 158 -29.08 20.89 -17.74
C ALA A 158 -27.86 21.74 -18.11
N THR A 159 -27.42 22.60 -17.19
CA THR A 159 -26.33 23.56 -17.42
C THR A 159 -24.96 23.01 -17.02
N LYS A 160 -24.93 21.92 -16.24
CA LYS A 160 -23.73 21.33 -15.62
C LYS A 160 -22.99 22.27 -14.65
N GLN A 161 -23.66 23.34 -14.20
CA GLN A 161 -23.10 24.26 -13.21
C GLN A 161 -23.08 23.61 -11.83
N ILE A 162 -22.00 23.82 -11.09
CA ILE A 162 -21.82 23.31 -9.72
C ILE A 162 -21.76 24.48 -8.75
N THR A 163 -22.64 24.45 -7.74
CA THR A 163 -22.68 25.37 -6.61
C THR A 163 -22.20 24.67 -5.35
N GLN A 164 -21.30 25.29 -4.59
CA GLN A 164 -20.86 24.80 -3.28
C GLN A 164 -21.83 25.29 -2.20
N LEU A 165 -22.28 24.39 -1.32
CA LEU A 165 -23.13 24.72 -0.18
C LEU A 165 -22.38 24.69 1.16
N THR A 166 -21.39 23.82 1.30
CA THR A 166 -20.57 23.70 2.52
C THR A 166 -19.07 23.57 2.19
N GLY A 167 -18.17 23.81 3.15
CA GLY A 167 -16.73 24.01 2.87
C GLY A 167 -15.80 23.59 4.01
N VAL A 168 -14.54 23.98 3.96
CA VAL A 168 -13.53 23.55 4.94
C VAL A 168 -13.83 24.08 6.35
N PRO A 169 -13.67 23.29 7.45
CA PRO A 169 -13.25 21.89 7.48
C PRO A 169 -14.43 20.91 7.54
N ASP A 170 -15.09 20.64 6.40
CA ASP A 170 -16.11 19.60 6.29
C ASP A 170 -15.55 18.29 5.73
N GLU A 171 -16.02 17.18 6.28
CA GLU A 171 -15.87 15.86 5.67
C GLU A 171 -17.25 15.23 5.48
N ALA A 172 -18.06 15.92 4.67
CA ALA A 172 -19.43 15.55 4.37
C ALA A 172 -19.51 14.21 3.62
N ALA A 173 -20.56 13.44 3.91
CA ALA A 173 -20.85 12.19 3.23
C ALA A 173 -22.35 11.89 3.15
N ALA A 174 -22.73 11.18 2.09
CA ALA A 174 -24.05 10.66 1.77
C ALA A 174 -25.16 11.74 1.82
N PRO A 175 -25.07 12.82 1.00
CA PRO A 175 -26.11 13.83 0.98
C PRO A 175 -27.44 13.27 0.45
N GLN A 176 -28.56 13.62 1.09
CA GLN A 176 -29.91 13.23 0.68
C GLN A 176 -30.85 14.43 0.70
N TRP A 177 -31.77 14.52 -0.26
CA TRP A 177 -32.74 15.62 -0.34
C TRP A 177 -33.94 15.41 0.59
N SER A 178 -34.48 16.50 1.12
CA SER A 178 -35.83 16.51 1.68
C SER A 178 -36.86 16.31 0.56
N ALA A 179 -38.05 15.81 0.92
CA ALA A 179 -39.11 15.50 -0.06
C ALA A 179 -39.58 16.72 -0.87
N ASP A 180 -39.50 17.91 -0.27
CA ASP A 180 -39.83 19.20 -0.89
C ASP A 180 -38.66 19.79 -1.72
N GLY A 181 -37.46 19.20 -1.66
CA GLY A 181 -36.27 19.65 -2.38
C GLY A 181 -35.65 20.97 -1.89
N THR A 182 -35.96 21.40 -0.66
CA THR A 182 -35.46 22.67 -0.09
C THR A 182 -34.22 22.50 0.81
N ARG A 183 -34.01 21.31 1.37
CA ARG A 183 -32.92 20.97 2.30
C ARG A 183 -32.18 19.71 1.86
N ILE A 184 -30.94 19.60 2.29
CA ILE A 184 -30.07 18.43 2.12
C ILE A 184 -29.56 18.00 3.49
N ILE A 185 -29.76 16.72 3.86
CA ILE A 185 -29.20 16.09 5.06
C ILE A 185 -27.94 15.29 4.71
N PHE A 186 -26.94 15.27 5.57
CA PHE A 186 -25.67 14.57 5.33
C PHE A 186 -24.96 14.24 6.65
N THR A 187 -24.02 13.31 6.59
CA THR A 187 -23.13 12.97 7.72
C THR A 187 -21.84 13.80 7.66
N VAL A 188 -21.25 14.13 8.81
CA VAL A 188 -20.01 14.92 8.90
C VAL A 188 -18.95 14.16 9.67
N GLY A 189 -17.87 13.77 8.98
CA GLY A 189 -16.68 13.16 9.60
C GLY A 189 -16.99 11.95 10.48
N ASN A 190 -18.05 11.19 10.18
CA ASN A 190 -18.67 10.10 10.97
C ASN A 190 -19.17 10.45 12.40
N ALA A 191 -19.11 11.72 12.80
CA ALA A 191 -19.38 12.16 14.17
C ALA A 191 -20.68 12.96 14.32
N ALA A 192 -21.35 13.32 13.23
CA ALA A 192 -22.57 14.13 13.27
C ALA A 192 -23.46 13.96 12.03
N VAL A 193 -24.69 14.43 12.15
CA VAL A 193 -25.67 14.61 11.07
C VAL A 193 -26.09 16.07 11.02
N ASP A 194 -25.95 16.68 9.85
CA ASP A 194 -26.28 18.08 9.59
C ASP A 194 -27.27 18.19 8.44
N THR A 195 -27.94 19.34 8.38
CA THR A 195 -28.70 19.78 7.21
C THR A 195 -28.17 21.09 6.67
N VAL A 196 -28.32 21.31 5.37
CA VAL A 196 -28.03 22.58 4.69
C VAL A 196 -29.15 22.92 3.71
N THR A 197 -29.54 24.19 3.66
CA THR A 197 -30.44 24.75 2.64
C THR A 197 -29.66 25.21 1.41
N LEU A 198 -30.37 25.50 0.33
CA LEU A 198 -29.74 25.91 -0.94
C LEU A 198 -29.03 27.27 -0.91
N ASP A 199 -29.36 28.13 0.05
CA ASP A 199 -28.66 29.39 0.34
C ASP A 199 -27.47 29.19 1.31
N GLY A 200 -27.16 27.95 1.69
CA GLY A 200 -26.00 27.59 2.52
C GLY A 200 -26.25 27.65 4.02
N LYS A 201 -27.48 27.92 4.49
CA LYS A 201 -27.78 27.90 5.94
C LYS A 201 -27.72 26.48 6.47
N ARG A 202 -26.83 26.25 7.43
CA ARG A 202 -26.53 24.94 8.03
C ARG A 202 -27.10 24.80 9.44
N GLU A 203 -27.54 23.59 9.78
CA GLU A 203 -28.03 23.21 11.10
C GLU A 203 -27.49 21.83 11.51
N ARG A 204 -27.06 21.70 12.77
CA ARG A 204 -26.66 20.42 13.38
C ARG A 204 -27.89 19.74 13.95
N LEU A 205 -28.24 18.55 13.43
CA LEU A 205 -29.38 17.79 13.94
C LEU A 205 -28.97 16.77 15.01
N VAL A 206 -27.84 16.07 14.79
CA VAL A 206 -27.39 14.99 15.67
C VAL A 206 -25.88 15.06 15.85
N THR A 207 -25.41 14.90 17.08
CA THR A 207 -24.00 14.62 17.38
C THR A 207 -23.89 13.18 17.86
N ALA A 208 -22.91 12.44 17.35
CA ALA A 208 -22.67 11.05 17.72
C ALA A 208 -22.42 10.95 19.22
N PRO A 209 -23.14 10.06 19.94
CA PRO A 209 -22.75 9.70 21.30
C PRO A 209 -21.31 9.17 21.34
N THR A 210 -20.63 9.36 22.47
CA THR A 210 -19.25 8.88 22.68
C THR A 210 -19.12 7.39 22.35
N GLY A 211 -18.08 7.01 21.61
CA GLY A 211 -17.83 5.63 21.21
C GLY A 211 -18.75 5.12 20.09
N THR A 212 -19.46 6.01 19.41
CA THR A 212 -20.34 5.67 18.27
C THR A 212 -19.97 6.46 17.02
N GLN A 213 -20.31 5.91 15.86
CA GLN A 213 -20.15 6.57 14.56
C GLN A 213 -21.48 6.57 13.81
N LEU A 214 -21.72 7.62 13.01
CA LEU A 214 -22.96 7.82 12.24
C LEU A 214 -22.66 7.79 10.75
N PHE A 215 -23.48 7.06 10.00
CA PHE A 215 -23.35 6.89 8.55
C PHE A 215 -24.70 6.97 7.85
N GLY A 216 -24.71 7.36 6.57
CA GLY A 216 -25.89 7.28 5.71
C GLY A 216 -27.10 8.02 6.26
N ALA A 217 -27.01 9.33 6.45
CA ALA A 217 -28.13 10.11 6.95
C ALA A 217 -29.20 10.33 5.88
N ALA A 218 -30.48 10.29 6.29
CA ALA A 218 -31.63 10.59 5.43
C ALA A 218 -32.78 11.18 6.25
N PHE A 219 -33.71 11.87 5.60
CA PHE A 219 -34.97 12.28 6.21
C PHE A 219 -35.93 11.10 6.31
N GLY A 220 -36.44 10.85 7.51
CA GLY A 220 -37.53 9.92 7.78
C GLY A 220 -38.89 10.62 7.92
N PRO A 221 -39.92 9.91 8.41
CA PRO A 221 -41.26 10.46 8.62
C PRO A 221 -41.26 11.75 9.45
N GLY A 222 -42.00 12.75 8.98
CA GLY A 222 -42.06 14.06 9.65
C GLY A 222 -40.72 14.81 9.66
N ASP A 223 -39.87 14.58 8.66
CA ASP A 223 -38.52 15.14 8.55
C ASP A 223 -37.57 14.80 9.71
N GLN A 224 -37.85 13.75 10.48
CA GLN A 224 -36.93 13.30 11.52
C GLN A 224 -35.62 12.78 10.89
N PRO A 225 -34.45 13.07 11.48
CA PRO A 225 -33.19 12.52 10.97
C PRO A 225 -33.16 11.01 11.20
N SER A 226 -32.76 10.27 10.18
CA SER A 226 -32.49 8.83 10.27
C SER A 226 -31.06 8.55 9.80
N TYR A 227 -30.42 7.53 10.37
CA TYR A 227 -29.01 7.23 10.12
C TYR A 227 -28.65 5.83 10.63
N THR A 228 -27.57 5.26 10.09
CA THR A 228 -26.96 4.07 10.66
C THR A 228 -26.02 4.48 11.78
N ARG A 229 -26.25 3.97 12.99
CA ARG A 229 -25.39 4.17 14.15
C ARG A 229 -24.56 2.92 14.40
N MET A 230 -23.26 3.06 14.40
CA MET A 230 -22.31 1.99 14.63
C MET A 230 -21.65 2.07 15.99
N ARG A 231 -21.52 0.91 16.61
CA ARG A 231 -20.79 0.64 17.83
C ARG A 231 -20.06 -0.70 17.68
N PRO A 232 -19.05 -0.96 18.52
CA PRO A 232 -18.42 -2.28 18.59
C PRO A 232 -19.46 -3.42 18.63
N GLY A 233 -19.45 -4.29 17.62
CA GLY A 233 -20.36 -5.44 17.54
C GLY A 233 -21.83 -5.13 17.21
N GLN A 234 -22.25 -3.86 17.12
CA GLN A 234 -23.62 -3.46 16.80
C GLN A 234 -23.72 -2.41 15.68
N ALA A 235 -24.63 -2.64 14.72
CA ALA A 235 -25.04 -1.66 13.73
C ALA A 235 -26.56 -1.49 13.78
N ASP A 236 -27.02 -0.30 14.19
CA ASP A 236 -28.44 0.03 14.32
C ASP A 236 -28.89 0.98 13.21
N LEU A 237 -30.11 0.79 12.69
CA LEU A 237 -30.82 1.85 11.98
C LEU A 237 -31.61 2.68 12.99
N VAL A 238 -31.38 3.99 13.01
CA VAL A 238 -31.98 4.92 13.98
C VAL A 238 -32.91 5.89 13.25
N LEU A 239 -34.08 6.16 13.83
CA LEU A 239 -35.00 7.25 13.46
C LEU A 239 -35.15 8.19 14.66
N GLY A 240 -34.74 9.44 14.49
CA GLY A 240 -34.58 10.41 15.58
C GLY A 240 -33.60 9.89 16.63
N THR A 241 -34.13 9.41 17.74
CA THR A 241 -33.37 8.80 18.85
C THR A 241 -33.62 7.30 19.02
N THR A 242 -34.56 6.73 18.27
CA THR A 242 -35.03 5.35 18.44
C THR A 242 -34.35 4.42 17.46
N ALA A 243 -33.74 3.34 17.96
CA ALA A 243 -33.26 2.25 17.11
C ALA A 243 -34.44 1.43 16.61
N VAL A 244 -34.73 1.53 15.30
CA VAL A 244 -35.85 0.83 14.65
C VAL A 244 -35.43 -0.52 14.06
N VAL A 245 -34.13 -0.71 13.81
CA VAL A 245 -33.52 -2.00 13.48
C VAL A 245 -32.26 -2.16 14.34
N SER A 246 -32.15 -3.33 15.00
CA SER A 246 -31.00 -3.72 15.81
C SER A 246 -30.73 -5.23 15.65
N GLY A 247 -29.54 -5.67 16.03
CA GLY A 247 -29.14 -7.09 15.97
C GLY A 247 -28.81 -7.62 14.58
N GLN A 248 -28.80 -6.73 13.57
CA GLN A 248 -28.38 -7.01 12.20
C GLN A 248 -27.06 -6.30 11.91
N ASP A 249 -26.33 -6.75 10.89
CA ASP A 249 -25.21 -6.01 10.32
C ASP A 249 -25.74 -5.01 9.29
N VAL A 250 -26.35 -3.92 9.77
CA VAL A 250 -26.91 -2.84 8.93
C VAL A 250 -25.76 -2.09 8.24
N PHE A 251 -25.82 -2.01 6.91
CA PHE A 251 -24.79 -1.32 6.13
C PHE A 251 -24.95 0.19 6.23
N GLY A 252 -23.84 0.92 6.25
CA GLY A 252 -23.79 2.37 6.51
C GLY A 252 -24.28 3.28 5.37
N PHE A 253 -25.33 2.88 4.64
CA PHE A 253 -25.95 3.65 3.56
C PHE A 253 -27.22 4.36 4.02
N ALA A 254 -27.63 5.38 3.26
CA ALA A 254 -28.85 6.11 3.55
C ALA A 254 -30.09 5.21 3.46
N PRO A 255 -30.94 5.16 4.51
CA PRO A 255 -32.21 4.44 4.45
C PRO A 255 -33.21 5.18 3.55
N ILE A 256 -34.15 4.44 2.94
CA ILE A 256 -35.18 5.00 2.07
C ILE A 256 -36.54 4.81 2.73
N TRP A 257 -37.17 5.92 3.13
CA TRP A 257 -38.46 5.93 3.80
C TRP A 257 -39.63 6.10 2.82
N ASP A 258 -40.71 5.38 3.08
CA ASP A 258 -42.00 5.49 2.39
C ASP A 258 -43.11 5.34 3.43
N GLY A 259 -43.63 6.47 3.92
CA GLY A 259 -44.42 6.53 5.15
C GLY A 259 -43.66 5.86 6.31
N ASP A 260 -44.34 4.99 7.05
CA ASP A 260 -43.75 4.26 8.19
C ASP A 260 -42.91 3.03 7.79
N SER A 261 -42.70 2.82 6.49
CA SER A 261 -41.85 1.74 5.98
C SER A 261 -40.47 2.24 5.61
N VAL A 262 -39.46 1.39 5.79
CA VAL A 262 -38.07 1.71 5.43
C VAL A 262 -37.41 0.57 4.67
N LEU A 263 -36.79 0.92 3.55
CA LEU A 263 -35.93 0.06 2.75
C LEU A 263 -34.46 0.32 3.13
N TYR A 264 -33.72 -0.75 3.41
CA TYR A 264 -32.33 -0.71 3.85
C TYR A 264 -31.60 -1.99 3.44
N THR A 265 -30.28 -2.05 3.65
CA THR A 265 -29.46 -3.24 3.37
C THR A 265 -28.75 -3.70 4.63
N ALA A 266 -28.80 -5.02 4.88
CA ALA A 266 -28.22 -5.65 6.06
C ALA A 266 -28.04 -7.16 5.86
N ASP A 267 -27.04 -7.74 6.54
CA ASP A 267 -26.73 -9.18 6.52
C ASP A 267 -26.62 -9.78 5.11
N GLY A 268 -26.07 -9.01 4.17
CA GLY A 268 -25.93 -9.41 2.78
C GLY A 268 -27.19 -9.29 1.93
N LYS A 269 -28.28 -8.71 2.45
CA LYS A 269 -29.60 -8.69 1.82
C LYS A 269 -30.17 -7.28 1.66
N ILE A 270 -31.15 -7.16 0.78
CA ILE A 270 -32.05 -6.00 0.68
C ILE A 270 -33.26 -6.28 1.57
N ARG A 271 -33.65 -5.33 2.43
CA ARG A 271 -34.69 -5.53 3.44
C ARG A 271 -35.66 -4.37 3.51
N CYS A 272 -36.92 -4.69 3.77
CA CYS A 272 -37.95 -3.71 4.08
C CYS A 272 -38.51 -3.97 5.48
N LEU A 273 -38.47 -2.97 6.35
CA LEU A 273 -39.19 -2.97 7.62
C LEU A 273 -40.51 -2.24 7.42
N ALA A 274 -41.63 -2.91 7.69
CA ALA A 274 -42.95 -2.31 7.68
C ALA A 274 -43.81 -2.92 8.78
N ARG A 275 -44.53 -2.09 9.54
CA ARG A 275 -45.43 -2.53 10.63
C ARG A 275 -44.75 -3.48 11.64
N GLY A 276 -43.48 -3.20 11.97
CA GLY A 276 -42.68 -3.99 12.92
C GLY A 276 -42.15 -5.33 12.37
N SER A 277 -42.42 -5.68 11.11
CA SER A 277 -41.93 -6.91 10.48
C SER A 277 -40.90 -6.59 9.40
N THR A 278 -39.76 -7.29 9.43
CA THR A 278 -38.74 -7.20 8.38
C THR A 278 -38.97 -8.29 7.33
N LYS A 279 -38.93 -7.90 6.06
CA LYS A 279 -38.99 -8.81 4.90
C LYS A 279 -37.74 -8.67 4.05
N ASP A 280 -37.18 -9.79 3.62
CA ASP A 280 -36.10 -9.84 2.64
C ASP A 280 -36.66 -9.69 1.23
N ILE A 281 -36.00 -8.88 0.40
CA ILE A 281 -36.25 -8.78 -1.03
C ILE A 281 -35.15 -9.58 -1.73
N PRO A 282 -35.45 -10.77 -2.30
CA PRO A 282 -34.44 -11.62 -2.89
C PRO A 282 -33.88 -10.99 -4.16
N PHE A 283 -32.59 -11.18 -4.41
CA PHE A 283 -31.99 -10.84 -5.69
C PHE A 283 -31.09 -11.96 -6.19
N GLU A 284 -30.90 -11.99 -7.50
CA GLU A 284 -29.96 -12.88 -8.17
C GLU A 284 -29.17 -12.08 -9.20
N ALA A 285 -27.85 -12.04 -9.06
CA ALA A 285 -26.95 -11.43 -10.03
C ALA A 285 -25.89 -12.43 -10.47
N THR A 286 -25.63 -12.52 -11.78
CA THR A 286 -24.59 -13.42 -12.29
C THR A 286 -23.43 -12.63 -12.86
N VAL A 287 -22.23 -12.87 -12.33
CA VAL A 287 -21.02 -12.15 -12.72
C VAL A 287 -19.96 -13.07 -13.31
N PRO A 288 -19.19 -12.59 -14.30
CA PRO A 288 -18.05 -13.34 -14.80
C PRO A 288 -16.90 -13.33 -13.79
N VAL A 289 -16.19 -14.44 -13.71
CA VAL A 289 -14.87 -14.56 -13.10
C VAL A 289 -13.91 -15.23 -14.09
N ARG A 290 -12.62 -14.94 -13.96
CA ARG A 290 -11.59 -15.65 -14.69
C ARG A 290 -10.90 -16.60 -13.72
N GLU A 291 -10.90 -17.88 -14.08
CA GLU A 291 -10.06 -18.85 -13.38
C GLU A 291 -8.59 -18.49 -13.60
N ASN A 292 -7.83 -18.53 -12.51
CA ASN A 292 -6.42 -18.19 -12.54
C ASN A 292 -5.66 -19.12 -13.52
N ARG A 293 -4.82 -18.53 -14.38
CA ARG A 293 -4.12 -19.18 -15.50
C ARG A 293 -2.92 -20.06 -15.09
N GLY A 294 -2.83 -20.46 -13.83
CA GLY A 294 -1.75 -21.30 -13.30
C GLY A 294 -0.52 -20.50 -12.85
N GLN A 295 0.36 -21.18 -12.12
CA GLN A 295 1.47 -20.55 -11.38
C GLN A 295 2.54 -19.99 -12.31
N ARG A 296 2.86 -18.70 -12.14
CA ARG A 296 4.07 -18.09 -12.70
C ARG A 296 5.17 -18.19 -11.64
N ARG A 297 6.29 -18.79 -12.01
CA ARG A 297 7.39 -19.07 -11.08
C ARG A 297 8.21 -17.81 -10.80
N ALA A 298 8.38 -17.47 -9.53
CA ALA A 298 9.33 -16.45 -9.10
C ALA A 298 10.78 -16.86 -9.48
N GLY A 299 11.63 -15.87 -9.78
CA GLY A 299 13.01 -16.13 -10.19
C GLY A 299 13.90 -16.49 -9.00
N ASN A 300 14.76 -17.50 -9.14
CA ASN A 300 15.84 -17.73 -8.17
C ASN A 300 17.13 -17.09 -8.67
N LEU A 301 17.65 -16.09 -7.93
CA LEU A 301 18.91 -15.43 -8.29
C LEU A 301 20.12 -16.30 -7.93
N THR A 302 20.99 -16.56 -8.91
CA THR A 302 22.23 -17.33 -8.75
C THR A 302 23.49 -16.45 -8.80
N GLY A 303 23.38 -15.25 -9.36
CA GLY A 303 24.44 -14.26 -9.53
C GLY A 303 24.20 -13.39 -10.76
N GLY A 304 25.15 -12.50 -11.05
CA GLY A 304 25.10 -11.64 -12.24
C GLY A 304 25.79 -10.29 -12.04
N ALA A 305 25.56 -9.37 -12.97
CA ALA A 305 25.88 -7.97 -12.78
C ALA A 305 24.98 -7.38 -11.68
N VAL A 306 25.56 -6.58 -10.79
CA VAL A 306 24.82 -5.88 -9.74
C VAL A 306 23.85 -4.90 -10.38
N LYS A 307 22.56 -5.00 -10.04
CA LYS A 307 21.51 -4.05 -10.43
C LYS A 307 21.01 -3.20 -9.27
N GLY A 308 21.17 -3.70 -8.05
CA GLY A 308 20.78 -3.02 -6.82
C GLY A 308 21.78 -1.95 -6.43
N ILE A 309 21.69 -0.80 -7.10
CA ILE A 309 22.44 0.42 -6.77
C ILE A 309 21.49 1.36 -6.05
N ALA A 310 21.67 1.55 -4.75
CA ALA A 310 20.80 2.42 -3.96
C ALA A 310 21.46 3.78 -3.70
N SER A 311 20.67 4.83 -3.86
CA SER A 311 20.98 6.21 -3.44
C SER A 311 22.33 6.76 -3.96
N PRO A 312 22.60 6.72 -5.29
CA PRO A 312 23.82 7.28 -5.86
C PRO A 312 23.91 8.80 -5.65
N VAL A 313 25.11 9.27 -5.32
CA VAL A 313 25.46 10.70 -5.19
C VAL A 313 26.74 11.00 -5.97
N VAL A 314 26.93 12.26 -6.35
CA VAL A 314 28.04 12.70 -7.21
C VAL A 314 28.84 13.79 -6.50
N SER A 315 30.16 13.69 -6.52
CA SER A 315 31.07 14.74 -6.00
C SER A 315 31.28 15.86 -7.00
N SER A 316 31.86 16.98 -6.55
CA SER A 316 32.22 18.12 -7.40
C SER A 316 33.20 17.78 -8.53
N ASP A 317 34.04 16.76 -8.35
CA ASP A 317 34.97 16.24 -9.36
C ASP A 317 34.44 15.00 -10.13
N GLY A 318 33.16 14.68 -9.98
CA GLY A 318 32.47 13.65 -10.79
C GLY A 318 32.66 12.20 -10.33
N LYS A 319 33.21 11.96 -9.14
CA LYS A 319 33.15 10.63 -8.50
C LYS A 319 31.71 10.32 -8.09
N ILE A 320 31.36 9.04 -8.05
CA ILE A 320 30.01 8.60 -7.66
C ILE A 320 30.12 7.67 -6.46
N ALA A 321 29.35 7.93 -5.41
CA ALA A 321 29.21 7.01 -4.27
C ALA A 321 27.80 6.43 -4.23
N PHE A 322 27.66 5.15 -3.88
CA PHE A 322 26.37 4.47 -3.79
C PHE A 322 26.45 3.25 -2.88
N ARG A 323 25.29 2.71 -2.47
CA ARG A 323 25.20 1.43 -1.77
C ARG A 323 24.93 0.30 -2.76
N ALA A 324 25.61 -0.82 -2.59
CA ALA A 324 25.33 -2.10 -3.25
C ALA A 324 25.80 -3.27 -2.37
N LEU A 325 25.14 -4.43 -2.42
CA LEU A 325 25.58 -5.66 -1.73
C LEU A 325 25.92 -5.47 -0.23
N ASN A 326 25.12 -4.67 0.49
CA ASN A 326 25.30 -4.26 1.87
C ASN A 326 26.66 -3.56 2.13
N ALA A 327 27.07 -2.68 1.23
CA ALA A 327 28.29 -1.89 1.35
C ALA A 327 28.23 -0.60 0.54
N LEU A 328 29.01 0.39 0.98
CA LEU A 328 29.26 1.60 0.20
C LEU A 328 30.37 1.36 -0.82
N TYR A 329 30.19 1.89 -2.02
CA TYR A 329 31.16 1.84 -3.12
C TYR A 329 31.46 3.26 -3.62
N LEU A 330 32.71 3.48 -4.03
CA LEU A 330 33.17 4.67 -4.73
C LEU A 330 33.53 4.29 -6.17
N LEU A 331 32.86 4.91 -7.13
CA LEU A 331 33.14 4.80 -8.55
C LEU A 331 33.90 6.05 -9.03
N SER A 332 35.12 5.84 -9.51
CA SER A 332 35.97 6.88 -10.10
C SER A 332 36.77 6.29 -11.25
N GLY A 333 36.94 7.04 -12.34
CA GLY A 333 37.68 6.56 -13.52
C GLY A 333 37.12 5.27 -14.13
N GLY A 334 35.82 4.99 -13.98
CA GLY A 334 35.18 3.77 -14.47
C GLY A 334 35.39 2.51 -13.60
N LYS A 335 36.03 2.64 -12.43
CA LYS A 335 36.26 1.53 -11.49
C LYS A 335 35.54 1.77 -10.17
N ALA A 336 34.70 0.81 -9.76
CA ALA A 336 34.06 0.82 -8.45
C ALA A 336 34.95 0.12 -7.41
N VAL A 337 35.17 0.79 -6.27
CA VAL A 337 35.95 0.31 -5.13
C VAL A 337 35.04 0.23 -3.90
N LYS A 338 35.07 -0.90 -3.19
CA LYS A 338 34.30 -1.11 -1.96
C LYS A 338 34.93 -0.29 -0.83
N LEU A 339 34.13 0.53 -0.15
CA LEU A 339 34.56 1.37 0.97
C LEU A 339 34.23 0.77 2.33
N THR A 340 33.05 0.17 2.46
CA THR A 340 32.58 -0.41 3.73
C THR A 340 32.15 -1.87 3.57
N GLY A 341 31.85 -2.53 4.68
CA GLY A 341 31.29 -3.88 4.70
C GLY A 341 31.11 -4.41 6.12
N GLY A 342 30.69 -5.67 6.22
CA GLY A 342 30.44 -6.36 7.48
C GLY A 342 28.96 -6.67 7.68
N ARG A 343 28.58 -6.92 8.94
CA ARG A 343 27.22 -7.33 9.33
C ARG A 343 26.24 -6.17 9.52
N TYR A 344 26.75 -4.95 9.56
CA TYR A 344 25.98 -3.73 9.80
C TYR A 344 25.49 -3.13 8.49
N PHE A 345 24.49 -2.26 8.58
CA PHE A 345 23.86 -1.60 7.46
C PHE A 345 24.41 -0.18 7.31
N ASP A 346 25.25 0.01 6.28
CA ASP A 346 25.75 1.31 5.87
C ASP A 346 24.93 1.83 4.68
N SER A 347 24.36 3.03 4.80
CA SER A 347 23.50 3.59 3.77
C SER A 347 23.65 5.08 3.57
N ASP A 348 23.08 5.56 2.47
CA ASP A 348 22.86 6.98 2.19
C ASP A 348 24.13 7.84 2.19
N PRO A 349 25.11 7.52 1.32
CA PRO A 349 26.31 8.34 1.20
C PRO A 349 25.97 9.76 0.71
N ASP A 350 26.73 10.75 1.16
CA ASP A 350 26.83 12.09 0.57
C ASP A 350 28.25 12.65 0.69
N PHE A 351 28.71 13.35 -0.33
CA PHE A 351 30.07 13.91 -0.35
C PHE A 351 30.15 15.24 0.39
N SER A 352 31.26 15.48 1.07
CA SER A 352 31.62 16.85 1.46
C SER A 352 31.78 17.72 0.21
N PRO A 353 31.59 19.06 0.29
CA PRO A 353 31.67 19.94 -0.88
C PRO A 353 33.00 19.84 -1.66
N ASP A 354 34.10 19.58 -0.95
CA ASP A 354 35.44 19.39 -1.51
C ASP A 354 35.68 17.97 -2.09
N GLY A 355 34.72 17.06 -1.95
CA GLY A 355 34.79 15.68 -2.44
C GLY A 355 35.82 14.79 -1.72
N ARG A 356 36.33 15.22 -0.56
CA ARG A 356 37.37 14.48 0.21
C ARG A 356 36.79 13.55 1.27
N LYS A 357 35.58 13.82 1.76
CA LYS A 357 34.92 13.06 2.81
C LYS A 357 33.56 12.54 2.33
N LEU A 358 33.10 11.50 3.01
CA LEU A 358 31.79 10.88 2.79
C LEU A 358 31.05 10.78 4.12
N VAL A 359 29.87 11.39 4.23
CA VAL A 359 28.94 11.15 5.34
C VAL A 359 27.98 10.04 4.96
N TYR A 360 27.64 9.17 5.91
CA TYR A 360 26.70 8.07 5.72
C TYR A 360 26.05 7.66 7.04
N ALA A 361 24.94 6.92 6.97
CA ALA A 361 24.24 6.36 8.13
C ALA A 361 24.70 4.91 8.38
N SER A 362 24.85 4.52 9.65
CA SER A 362 25.34 3.20 10.05
C SER A 362 24.69 2.72 11.35
N ASP A 363 24.20 1.48 11.41
CA ASP A 363 23.56 0.89 12.61
C ASP A 363 24.54 0.22 13.61
N ARG A 364 25.85 0.35 13.40
CA ARG A 364 26.95 -0.18 14.25
C ARG A 364 26.82 0.11 15.74
N THR A 365 26.12 1.17 16.12
CA THR A 365 25.94 1.60 17.52
C THR A 365 24.56 1.24 18.05
N GLY A 366 23.90 0.23 17.48
CA GLY A 366 22.59 -0.22 17.93
C GLY A 366 21.41 0.60 17.41
N VAL A 367 21.62 1.75 16.76
CA VAL A 367 20.65 2.50 15.95
C VAL A 367 21.41 3.24 14.85
N ALA A 368 20.75 3.65 13.76
CA ALA A 368 21.43 4.38 12.68
C ALA A 368 21.99 5.72 13.17
N GLN A 369 23.31 5.91 13.05
CA GLN A 369 24.01 7.14 13.41
C GLN A 369 24.90 7.62 12.25
N LEU A 370 25.19 8.92 12.23
CA LEU A 370 26.04 9.51 11.19
C LEU A 370 27.50 9.13 11.42
N ARG A 371 28.17 8.76 10.33
CA ARG A 371 29.62 8.56 10.28
C ARG A 371 30.21 9.37 9.15
N VAL A 372 31.43 9.84 9.35
CA VAL A 372 32.21 10.53 8.32
C VAL A 372 33.45 9.72 8.03
N ARG A 373 33.64 9.40 6.75
CA ARG A 373 34.81 8.72 6.21
C ARG A 373 35.73 9.71 5.52
N ASP A 374 37.01 9.70 5.84
CA ASP A 374 38.03 10.34 5.02
C ASP A 374 38.40 9.41 3.84
N LEU A 375 38.34 9.91 2.61
CA LEU A 375 38.55 9.07 1.42
C LEU A 375 40.02 8.83 1.09
N ALA A 376 40.94 9.60 1.68
CA ALA A 376 42.37 9.41 1.50
C ALA A 376 42.92 8.40 2.51
N SER A 377 42.62 8.57 3.81
CA SER A 377 43.09 7.65 4.86
C SER A 377 42.23 6.39 4.99
N GLY A 378 40.94 6.50 4.65
CA GLY A 378 39.96 5.44 4.88
C GLY A 378 39.54 5.30 6.34
N GLU A 379 39.82 6.29 7.19
CA GLU A 379 39.35 6.32 8.58
C GLU A 379 37.88 6.74 8.67
N ASP A 380 37.15 6.15 9.61
CA ASP A 380 35.73 6.39 9.87
C ASP A 380 35.53 6.89 11.30
N GLU A 381 34.94 8.07 11.46
CA GLU A 381 34.59 8.63 12.77
C GLU A 381 33.07 8.77 12.93
N LEU A 382 32.61 8.73 14.18
CA LEU A 382 31.21 9.01 14.53
C LEU A 382 30.98 10.52 14.50
N PHE A 383 29.84 10.97 13.96
CA PHE A 383 29.54 12.39 13.77
C PHE A 383 28.22 12.75 14.45
N ALA A 384 28.25 13.68 15.41
CA ALA A 384 27.08 14.23 16.09
C ALA A 384 26.02 13.19 16.54
N PRO A 385 26.33 12.27 17.46
CA PRO A 385 25.37 11.25 17.90
C PRO A 385 24.06 11.84 18.43
N ALA A 386 22.95 11.16 18.15
CA ALA A 386 21.61 11.56 18.57
C ALA A 386 20.81 10.37 19.13
N PRO A 387 19.82 10.61 20.02
CA PRO A 387 19.01 9.55 20.62
C PRO A 387 18.14 8.80 19.59
N HIS A 388 17.81 9.47 18.49
CA HIS A 388 16.96 9.00 17.42
C HIS A 388 17.79 8.54 16.21
N ALA A 389 17.17 7.80 15.29
CA ALA A 389 17.84 7.39 14.06
C ALA A 389 18.33 8.62 13.28
N GLN A 390 19.48 8.53 12.62
CA GLN A 390 19.97 9.55 11.71
C GLN A 390 20.12 8.93 10.33
N THR A 391 19.24 9.29 9.40
CA THR A 391 19.15 8.65 8.07
C THR A 391 19.20 9.70 6.96
N THR A 392 19.58 9.27 5.75
CA THR A 392 19.62 10.12 4.55
C THR A 392 20.42 11.43 4.68
N PRO A 393 21.64 11.41 5.25
CA PRO A 393 22.40 12.64 5.50
C PRO A 393 22.75 13.39 4.22
N ARG A 394 22.87 14.72 4.34
CA ARG A 394 23.38 15.63 3.30
C ARG A 394 24.24 16.74 3.87
N PHE A 395 25.45 16.89 3.36
CA PHE A 395 26.32 18.01 3.69
C PHE A 395 25.71 19.33 3.22
N SER A 396 25.84 20.36 4.05
CA SER A 396 25.62 21.73 3.62
C SER A 396 26.67 22.16 2.57
N PRO A 397 26.39 23.16 1.73
CA PRO A 397 27.31 23.61 0.68
C PRO A 397 28.68 24.11 1.19
N ASP A 398 28.75 24.56 2.45
CA ASP A 398 29.98 24.98 3.13
C ASP A 398 30.67 23.83 3.89
N GLY A 399 30.03 22.66 3.98
CA GLY A 399 30.56 21.44 4.61
C GLY A 399 30.58 21.46 6.14
N THR A 400 30.00 22.50 6.77
CA THR A 400 30.03 22.67 8.24
C THR A 400 28.88 21.95 8.94
N ARG A 401 27.77 21.71 8.23
CA ARG A 401 26.54 21.14 8.75
C ARG A 401 26.09 19.91 7.95
N VAL A 402 25.30 19.06 8.60
CA VAL A 402 24.63 17.92 7.95
C VAL A 402 23.13 17.99 8.24
N ALA A 403 22.32 17.93 7.18
CA ALA A 403 20.88 17.70 7.29
C ALA A 403 20.59 16.19 7.26
N TYR A 404 19.67 15.69 8.08
CA TYR A 404 19.25 14.29 8.10
C TYR A 404 17.78 14.13 8.48
N LEU A 405 17.23 12.93 8.28
CA LEU A 405 15.90 12.53 8.72
C LEU A 405 15.99 11.59 9.92
N ASP A 406 15.10 11.78 10.90
CA ASP A 406 14.90 10.81 11.98
C ASP A 406 13.91 9.69 11.63
N GLN A 407 13.57 8.82 12.60
CA GLN A 407 12.63 7.71 12.37
C GLN A 407 11.20 8.17 12.03
N ASP A 408 10.83 9.37 12.43
CA ASP A 408 9.49 9.94 12.25
C ASP A 408 9.42 10.87 11.03
N GLY A 409 10.52 10.99 10.27
CA GLY A 409 10.61 11.82 9.09
C GLY A 409 10.81 13.31 9.39
N GLN A 410 11.24 13.67 10.60
CA GLN A 410 11.59 15.06 10.90
C GLN A 410 12.96 15.38 10.31
N VAL A 411 13.10 16.58 9.75
CA VAL A 411 14.39 17.09 9.28
C VAL A 411 15.12 17.72 10.46
N TRP A 412 16.39 17.33 10.62
CA TRP A 412 17.32 17.89 11.59
C TRP A 412 18.56 18.42 10.89
N ILE A 413 19.18 19.47 11.43
CA ILE A 413 20.49 19.99 11.02
C ILE A 413 21.46 19.89 12.20
N THR A 414 22.71 19.49 11.98
CA THR A 414 23.72 19.38 13.04
C THR A 414 25.13 19.81 12.60
N ASP A 415 25.95 20.31 13.53
CA ASP A 415 27.31 20.86 13.33
C ASP A 415 28.40 20.20 14.23
N ARG A 416 28.32 18.87 14.43
CA ARG A 416 29.08 18.05 15.42
C ARG A 416 28.66 18.24 16.87
N GLN A 417 28.52 19.49 17.32
CA GLN A 417 28.30 19.80 18.72
C GLN A 417 26.82 19.87 19.05
N ALA A 418 26.03 20.48 18.18
CA ALA A 418 24.63 20.74 18.40
C ALA A 418 23.76 20.26 17.23
N ARG A 419 22.46 20.08 17.48
CA ARG A 419 21.44 19.74 16.49
C ARG A 419 20.21 20.61 16.66
N ARG A 420 19.52 20.92 15.57
CA ARG A 420 18.28 21.72 15.55
C ARG A 420 17.24 21.06 14.65
N GLN A 421 16.01 20.98 15.13
CA GLN A 421 14.86 20.50 14.36
C GLN A 421 14.39 21.57 13.37
N VAL A 422 14.09 21.16 12.14
CA VAL A 422 13.71 22.05 11.02
C VAL A 422 12.24 21.87 10.64
N THR A 423 11.72 20.64 10.61
CA THR A 423 10.33 20.36 10.23
C THR A 423 9.59 19.62 11.34
N PRO A 424 8.23 19.65 11.37
CA PRO A 424 7.47 18.68 12.13
C PRO A 424 7.72 17.27 11.59
N ALA A 425 7.09 16.28 12.20
CA ALA A 425 7.02 14.95 11.63
C ALA A 425 6.33 15.00 10.26
N LEU A 426 6.91 14.29 9.30
CA LEU A 426 6.42 14.19 7.94
C LEU A 426 6.26 12.71 7.59
N PHE A 427 5.15 12.34 6.98
CA PHE A 427 4.93 10.96 6.59
C PHE A 427 5.80 10.55 5.40
N GLN A 428 6.90 9.83 5.71
CA GLN A 428 7.85 9.29 4.75
C GLN A 428 8.31 10.31 3.69
N PRO A 429 8.97 11.41 4.11
CA PRO A 429 9.42 12.43 3.18
C PRO A 429 10.63 11.97 2.37
N GLY A 430 10.97 12.75 1.35
CA GLY A 430 12.17 12.59 0.55
C GLY A 430 13.42 13.08 1.25
N ARG A 431 14.56 12.73 0.66
CA ARG A 431 15.86 13.20 1.13
C ARG A 431 15.93 14.73 1.07
N PRO A 432 16.49 15.40 2.09
CA PRO A 432 16.71 16.84 2.03
C PRO A 432 17.72 17.19 0.91
N THR A 433 17.64 18.42 0.43
CA THR A 433 18.65 19.06 -0.43
C THR A 433 18.81 20.51 0.00
N TRP A 434 20.01 21.07 -0.15
CA TRP A 434 20.33 22.43 0.23
C TRP A 434 20.25 23.38 -0.97
N SER A 435 19.79 24.61 -0.75
CA SER A 435 20.12 25.73 -1.63
C SER A 435 21.63 26.00 -1.60
N LYS A 436 22.17 26.62 -2.66
CA LYS A 436 23.60 26.90 -2.76
C LYS A 436 24.16 27.75 -1.61
N ASP A 437 23.38 28.68 -1.08
CA ASP A 437 23.76 29.53 0.05
C ASP A 437 23.60 28.84 1.41
N GLY A 438 23.03 27.63 1.45
CA GLY A 438 22.76 26.90 2.68
C GLY A 438 21.66 27.53 3.54
N GLY A 439 20.86 28.43 2.99
CA GLY A 439 19.75 29.14 3.66
C GLY A 439 18.39 28.46 3.53
N THR A 440 18.23 27.54 2.59
CA THR A 440 16.96 26.82 2.34
C THR A 440 17.20 25.31 2.27
N ILE A 441 16.29 24.54 2.88
CA ILE A 441 16.17 23.09 2.66
C ILE A 441 14.96 22.81 1.78
N ALA A 442 15.10 21.92 0.81
CA ALA A 442 13.96 21.37 0.06
C ALA A 442 13.93 19.83 0.16
N LEU A 443 12.73 19.25 0.07
CA LEU A 443 12.50 17.80 0.05
C LEU A 443 11.13 17.48 -0.56
N ALA A 444 10.87 16.21 -0.88
CA ALA A 444 9.54 15.77 -1.30
C ALA A 444 8.66 15.45 -0.07
N ALA A 445 7.42 15.91 -0.04
CA ALA A 445 6.47 15.58 1.02
C ALA A 445 5.06 15.38 0.44
N VAL A 446 4.27 14.48 1.05
CA VAL A 446 2.88 14.29 0.64
C VAL A 446 2.03 15.50 1.02
N LYS A 447 1.11 15.87 0.13
CA LYS A 447 0.01 16.79 0.43
C LYS A 447 -1.31 16.10 0.09
N PRO A 448 -2.05 15.58 1.09
CA PRO A 448 -3.37 15.00 0.90
C PRO A 448 -4.39 16.02 0.38
N PHE A 449 -5.43 15.52 -0.30
CA PHE A 449 -6.53 16.37 -0.80
C PHE A 449 -7.63 16.62 0.26
N SER A 450 -7.77 15.73 1.23
CA SER A 450 -8.83 15.77 2.24
C SER A 450 -8.43 15.00 3.51
N ARG A 451 -9.13 15.17 4.62
CA ARG A 451 -8.94 14.33 5.82
C ARG A 451 -9.64 12.99 5.71
N ARG A 452 -10.68 12.89 4.88
CA ARG A 452 -11.47 11.65 4.67
C ARG A 452 -10.70 10.60 3.87
N PHE A 453 -9.95 11.03 2.86
CA PHE A 453 -9.07 10.17 2.06
C PHE A 453 -7.65 10.73 2.05
N ARG A 454 -6.69 9.89 2.43
CA ARG A 454 -5.29 10.26 2.67
C ARG A 454 -4.47 10.51 1.41
N GLU A 455 -4.92 9.99 0.26
CA GLU A 455 -4.19 10.09 -1.00
C GLU A 455 -4.12 11.54 -1.51
N GLY A 456 -2.97 11.89 -2.07
CA GLY A 456 -2.74 13.19 -2.70
C GLY A 456 -1.56 13.16 -3.64
N THR A 457 -0.72 14.19 -3.61
CA THR A 457 0.48 14.28 -4.45
C THR A 457 1.73 14.49 -3.61
N SER A 458 2.84 13.89 -4.03
CA SER A 458 4.16 14.24 -3.50
C SER A 458 4.63 15.55 -4.15
N GLN A 459 4.80 16.58 -3.33
CA GLN A 459 5.13 17.95 -3.72
C GLN A 459 6.50 18.36 -3.20
N VAL A 460 7.05 19.46 -3.74
CA VAL A 460 8.26 20.10 -3.22
C VAL A 460 7.90 20.87 -1.96
N LEU A 461 8.49 20.50 -0.84
CA LEU A 461 8.44 21.22 0.42
C LEU A 461 9.74 22.00 0.57
N SER A 462 9.67 23.32 0.70
CA SER A 462 10.82 24.19 0.99
C SER A 462 10.71 24.79 2.38
N VAL A 463 11.84 24.92 3.08
CA VAL A 463 11.96 25.55 4.39
C VAL A 463 13.07 26.59 4.36
N ASP A 464 12.72 27.85 4.59
CA ASP A 464 13.67 28.95 4.78
C ASP A 464 14.20 28.92 6.20
N LEU A 465 15.52 28.72 6.37
CA LEU A 465 16.13 28.47 7.68
C LEU A 465 16.26 29.72 8.55
N ALA A 466 16.15 30.92 7.95
CA ALA A 466 16.20 32.18 8.69
C ALA A 466 14.85 32.51 9.32
N SER A 467 13.76 32.37 8.57
CA SER A 467 12.40 32.71 9.01
C SER A 467 11.61 31.52 9.58
N GLY A 468 11.97 30.28 9.22
CA GLY A 468 11.13 29.11 9.48
C GLY A 468 9.86 29.07 8.61
N GLU A 469 9.85 29.76 7.47
CA GLU A 469 8.75 29.66 6.51
C GLU A 469 8.76 28.28 5.82
N LEU A 470 7.61 27.63 5.79
CA LEU A 470 7.40 26.32 5.16
C LEU A 470 6.44 26.48 3.98
N ARG A 471 6.85 26.03 2.78
CA ARG A 471 6.08 26.19 1.54
C ARG A 471 5.98 24.90 0.74
N TYR A 472 4.75 24.52 0.38
CA TYR A 472 4.47 23.44 -0.58
C TYR A 472 4.31 23.99 -2.01
N THR A 473 4.99 23.38 -2.97
CA THR A 473 4.94 23.70 -4.39
C THR A 473 4.69 22.42 -5.19
N GLU A 474 3.64 22.41 -6.02
CA GLU A 474 3.40 21.31 -6.96
C GLU A 474 4.53 21.21 -7.97
N PRO A 475 5.07 20.01 -8.26
CA PRO A 475 6.12 19.86 -9.26
C PRO A 475 5.61 20.23 -10.65
N MET A 476 4.36 19.88 -10.95
CA MET A 476 3.55 20.31 -12.08
C MET A 476 2.09 20.24 -11.64
N PRO A 477 1.16 20.98 -12.28
CA PRO A 477 -0.25 20.95 -11.92
C PRO A 477 -0.81 19.53 -11.84
N PHE A 478 -1.23 19.11 -10.64
CA PHE A 478 -1.85 17.79 -10.38
C PHE A 478 -0.97 16.60 -10.73
N ARG A 479 0.35 16.80 -10.71
CA ARG A 479 1.33 15.73 -10.83
C ARG A 479 2.06 15.53 -9.52
N SER A 480 2.46 14.29 -9.29
CA SER A 480 3.23 13.88 -8.13
C SER A 480 4.66 13.60 -8.57
N ILE A 481 5.62 14.00 -7.73
CA ILE A 481 6.96 13.40 -7.78
C ILE A 481 6.78 11.87 -7.68
N ALA A 482 7.48 11.13 -8.54
CA ALA A 482 7.22 9.72 -8.79
C ALA A 482 7.37 8.86 -7.53
N THR A 483 8.39 9.11 -6.70
CA THR A 483 8.56 8.52 -5.37
C THR A 483 9.13 9.57 -4.43
N ARG A 484 8.98 9.40 -3.11
CA ARG A 484 9.67 10.25 -2.12
C ARG A 484 10.94 9.59 -1.58
N GLY A 485 11.58 8.72 -2.36
CA GLY A 485 12.88 8.14 -2.00
C GLY A 485 14.01 9.08 -2.42
N ASP A 486 14.53 8.84 -3.62
CA ASP A 486 15.68 9.53 -4.20
C ASP A 486 15.32 10.31 -5.49
N ASP A 487 14.04 10.43 -5.82
CA ASP A 487 13.55 11.01 -7.09
C ASP A 487 13.47 12.56 -7.10
N GLY A 488 14.11 13.20 -6.12
CA GLY A 488 14.17 14.65 -5.96
C GLY A 488 13.05 15.23 -5.08
N PRO A 489 13.02 16.56 -4.92
CA PRO A 489 13.82 17.55 -5.62
C PRO A 489 15.31 17.51 -5.25
N VAL A 490 16.20 17.84 -6.21
CA VAL A 490 17.64 17.99 -5.98
C VAL A 490 18.14 19.29 -6.60
N TRP A 491 18.84 20.11 -5.82
CA TRP A 491 19.37 21.39 -6.27
C TRP A 491 20.61 21.24 -7.15
N SER A 492 20.70 22.05 -8.21
CA SER A 492 21.93 22.17 -8.99
C SER A 492 23.03 22.83 -8.15
N PRO A 493 24.31 22.49 -8.33
CA PRO A 493 25.41 23.07 -7.57
C PRO A 493 25.52 24.60 -7.69
N ASP A 494 25.11 25.17 -8.83
CA ASP A 494 25.06 26.62 -9.03
C ASP A 494 23.86 27.33 -8.39
N GLY A 495 22.91 26.57 -7.81
CA GLY A 495 21.73 27.09 -7.13
C GLY A 495 20.58 27.48 -8.03
N LYS A 496 20.69 27.32 -9.36
CA LYS A 496 19.73 27.89 -10.33
C LYS A 496 18.61 26.96 -10.75
N HIS A 497 18.69 25.66 -10.43
CA HIS A 497 17.73 24.67 -10.88
C HIS A 497 17.38 23.65 -9.80
N LEU A 498 16.15 23.13 -9.86
CA LEU A 498 15.76 21.89 -9.20
C LEU A 498 15.53 20.81 -10.25
N ALA A 499 15.95 19.57 -9.95
CA ALA A 499 15.65 18.38 -10.73
C ALA A 499 14.75 17.42 -9.93
N PHE A 500 13.78 16.77 -10.59
CA PHE A 500 12.90 15.77 -10.00
C PHE A 500 12.34 14.79 -11.05
N VAL A 501 11.82 13.65 -10.60
CA VAL A 501 11.16 12.66 -11.46
C VAL A 501 9.64 12.79 -11.34
N VAL A 502 8.96 12.90 -12.49
CA VAL A 502 7.50 12.88 -12.59
C VAL A 502 7.14 12.04 -13.81
N GLU A 503 6.15 11.16 -13.65
CA GLU A 503 5.75 10.20 -14.71
C GLU A 503 6.94 9.36 -15.21
N SER A 504 7.82 8.97 -14.28
CA SER A 504 8.98 8.10 -14.49
C SER A 504 10.08 8.66 -15.40
N VAL A 505 10.09 9.97 -15.64
CA VAL A 505 11.15 10.67 -16.40
C VAL A 505 11.62 11.91 -15.65
N ALA A 506 12.84 12.37 -15.95
CA ALA A 506 13.45 13.52 -15.29
C ALA A 506 12.95 14.85 -15.86
N TRP A 507 12.75 15.81 -14.96
CA TRP A 507 12.39 17.19 -15.24
C TRP A 507 13.33 18.13 -14.50
N VAL A 508 13.56 19.31 -15.08
CA VAL A 508 14.35 20.39 -14.48
C VAL A 508 13.57 21.70 -14.57
N VAL A 509 13.59 22.49 -13.50
CA VAL A 509 12.92 23.79 -13.42
C VAL A 509 13.90 24.86 -12.90
N PRO A 510 13.93 26.08 -13.49
CA PRO A 510 14.72 27.18 -12.94
C PRO A 510 14.12 27.67 -11.62
N VAL A 511 14.97 27.99 -10.66
CA VAL A 511 14.56 28.48 -9.32
C VAL A 511 15.39 29.66 -8.84
N ASP A 512 14.84 30.43 -7.90
CA ASP A 512 15.61 31.38 -7.08
C ASP A 512 16.28 30.68 -5.88
N ALA A 513 16.99 31.43 -5.03
CA ALA A 513 17.67 30.91 -3.84
C ALA A 513 16.73 30.26 -2.80
N LYS A 514 15.44 30.63 -2.81
CA LYS A 514 14.39 30.05 -1.95
C LYS A 514 13.72 28.82 -2.56
N GLY A 515 14.09 28.46 -3.80
CA GLY A 515 13.49 27.34 -4.52
C GLY A 515 12.16 27.68 -5.20
N THR A 516 11.82 28.98 -5.32
CA THR A 516 10.63 29.41 -6.05
C THR A 516 10.84 29.20 -7.54
N PHE A 517 9.90 28.53 -8.21
CA PHE A 517 9.96 28.28 -9.65
C PHE A 517 9.91 29.60 -10.42
N GLN A 518 10.85 29.78 -11.34
CA GLN A 518 10.99 30.96 -12.20
C GLN A 518 10.48 30.69 -13.64
N GLY A 519 9.81 29.56 -13.84
CA GLY A 519 9.28 29.12 -15.14
C GLY A 519 8.71 27.70 -15.05
N GLU A 520 8.27 27.17 -16.19
CA GLU A 520 7.72 25.82 -16.27
C GLU A 520 8.82 24.75 -16.24
N PRO A 521 8.59 23.59 -15.59
CA PRO A 521 9.49 22.45 -15.66
C PRO A 521 9.68 21.94 -17.09
N ARG A 522 10.93 21.62 -17.46
CA ARG A 522 11.31 21.08 -18.76
C ARG A 522 11.76 19.63 -18.63
N LYS A 523 11.19 18.76 -19.45
CA LYS A 523 11.59 17.34 -19.53
C LYS A 523 13.03 17.19 -20.02
N VAL A 524 13.80 16.32 -19.38
CA VAL A 524 15.22 16.05 -19.71
C VAL A 524 15.40 14.65 -20.31
N THR A 525 14.67 13.65 -19.84
CA THR A 525 14.80 12.25 -20.32
C THR A 525 13.50 11.75 -20.94
N ASN A 526 13.61 10.68 -21.75
CA ASN A 526 12.46 9.94 -22.31
C ASN A 526 12.49 8.46 -21.89
N GLU A 527 13.33 8.12 -20.92
CA GLU A 527 13.51 6.77 -20.39
C GLU A 527 13.27 6.77 -18.88
N VAL A 528 12.99 5.59 -18.33
CA VAL A 528 12.83 5.40 -16.88
C VAL A 528 13.99 6.06 -16.16
N THR A 529 13.67 7.00 -15.29
CA THR A 529 14.65 7.75 -14.52
C THR A 529 14.28 7.67 -13.05
N ASP A 530 15.22 7.25 -12.23
CA ASP A 530 15.07 7.16 -10.78
C ASP A 530 16.36 7.67 -10.10
N SER A 531 16.28 8.09 -8.84
CA SER A 531 17.45 8.44 -8.02
C SER A 531 18.40 9.49 -8.65
N LEU A 532 17.95 10.74 -8.72
CA LEU A 532 18.65 11.82 -9.41
C LEU A 532 19.82 12.39 -8.59
N ALA A 533 20.93 12.69 -9.26
CA ALA A 533 22.02 13.49 -8.73
C ALA A 533 22.61 14.41 -9.81
N TRP A 534 23.01 15.63 -9.46
CA TRP A 534 23.66 16.53 -10.39
C TRP A 534 25.12 16.15 -10.61
N HIS A 535 25.57 16.23 -11.87
CA HIS A 535 26.99 16.14 -12.25
C HIS A 535 27.39 17.46 -12.89
N GLY A 536 28.01 18.34 -12.10
CA GLY A 536 28.17 19.74 -12.51
C GLY A 536 26.82 20.46 -12.59
N ASN A 537 26.73 21.50 -13.42
CA ASN A 537 25.53 22.34 -13.52
C ASN A 537 24.61 21.98 -14.71
N ASP A 538 25.06 21.08 -15.57
CA ASP A 538 24.46 20.85 -16.89
C ASP A 538 24.17 19.38 -17.18
N ALA A 539 24.36 18.48 -16.21
CA ALA A 539 24.06 17.06 -16.36
C ALA A 539 23.49 16.42 -15.08
N LEU A 540 22.71 15.36 -15.28
CA LEU A 540 22.12 14.52 -14.25
C LEU A 540 22.68 13.10 -14.37
N VAL A 541 23.08 12.53 -13.25
CA VAL A 541 23.31 11.09 -13.06
C VAL A 541 22.04 10.49 -12.45
N TYR A 542 21.65 9.32 -12.93
CA TYR A 542 20.44 8.63 -12.50
C TYR A 542 20.49 7.14 -12.75
N LEU A 543 19.51 6.42 -12.20
CA LEU A 543 19.30 5.01 -12.44
C LEU A 543 18.22 4.76 -13.50
N ASN A 544 18.51 3.81 -14.37
CA ASN A 544 17.60 3.31 -15.41
C ASN A 544 17.67 1.78 -15.41
N ASN A 545 16.65 1.14 -14.86
CA ASN A 545 16.49 -0.33 -14.86
C ASN A 545 17.76 -1.10 -14.47
N GLY A 546 18.47 -0.65 -13.43
CA GLY A 546 19.69 -1.29 -12.91
C GLY A 546 20.98 -0.81 -13.56
N ARG A 547 20.94 0.26 -14.35
CA ARG A 547 22.11 0.91 -14.96
C ARG A 547 22.28 2.32 -14.42
N LEU A 548 23.52 2.74 -14.19
CA LEU A 548 23.86 4.15 -14.01
C LEU A 548 23.91 4.84 -15.38
N ARG A 549 23.23 5.98 -15.48
CA ARG A 549 23.13 6.80 -16.69
C ARG A 549 23.55 8.22 -16.38
N LYS A 550 23.98 8.93 -17.41
CA LYS A 550 24.21 10.38 -17.38
C LYS A 550 23.48 11.01 -18.54
N SER A 551 22.66 12.02 -18.26
CA SER A 551 22.05 12.87 -19.28
C SER A 551 22.52 14.30 -19.10
N THR A 552 22.96 14.95 -20.16
CA THR A 552 23.00 16.42 -20.17
C THR A 552 21.57 16.98 -20.07
N VAL A 553 21.42 18.23 -19.62
CA VAL A 553 20.11 18.86 -19.48
C VAL A 553 19.41 19.09 -20.83
N ASP A 554 20.13 19.07 -21.95
CA ASP A 554 19.57 19.08 -23.32
C ASP A 554 19.15 17.67 -23.83
N GLY A 555 19.34 16.63 -23.01
CA GLY A 555 18.79 15.29 -23.25
C GLY A 555 19.74 14.27 -23.90
N ARG A 556 21.05 14.53 -23.96
CA ARG A 556 22.01 13.55 -24.50
C ARG A 556 22.39 12.55 -23.42
N VAL A 557 22.11 11.26 -23.66
CA VAL A 557 22.26 10.20 -22.67
C VAL A 557 23.49 9.32 -22.94
N THR A 558 24.22 8.97 -21.88
CA THR A 558 25.33 8.02 -21.88
C THR A 558 25.21 7.03 -20.72
N THR A 559 25.86 5.86 -20.84
CA THR A 559 25.87 4.84 -19.78
C THR A 559 27.16 4.93 -18.98
N ILE A 560 27.06 4.93 -17.65
CA ILE A 560 28.20 4.83 -16.74
C ILE A 560 28.34 3.36 -16.32
N ARG A 561 29.49 2.74 -16.62
CA ARG A 561 29.77 1.35 -16.23
C ARG A 561 30.43 1.31 -14.85
N HIS A 562 29.93 0.44 -13.97
CA HIS A 562 30.51 0.20 -12.63
C HIS A 562 31.25 -1.14 -12.52
N GLY A 563 30.94 -2.12 -13.39
CA GLY A 563 31.65 -3.41 -13.47
C GLY A 563 31.45 -4.38 -12.30
N LEU A 564 30.55 -4.07 -11.35
CA LEU A 564 30.29 -4.93 -10.19
C LEU A 564 29.51 -6.17 -10.60
N THR A 565 29.92 -7.32 -10.06
CA THR A 565 29.23 -8.61 -10.20
C THR A 565 29.13 -9.29 -8.85
N TRP A 566 28.19 -10.21 -8.72
CA TRP A 566 28.00 -11.02 -7.52
C TRP A 566 27.61 -12.44 -7.90
N ARG A 567 27.80 -13.38 -6.96
CA ARG A 567 27.34 -14.77 -7.09
C ARG A 567 26.88 -15.26 -5.75
N ARG A 568 25.92 -16.20 -5.76
CA ARG A 568 25.53 -16.92 -4.56
C ARG A 568 26.76 -17.69 -4.02
N PRO A 569 27.04 -17.66 -2.71
CA PRO A 569 28.08 -18.50 -2.12
C PRO A 569 27.77 -19.99 -2.34
N LYS A 570 28.81 -20.82 -2.37
CA LYS A 570 28.61 -22.28 -2.35
C LYS A 570 27.84 -22.66 -1.08
N SER A 571 26.86 -23.54 -1.23
CA SER A 571 26.13 -24.10 -0.10
C SER A 571 27.08 -24.85 0.84
N PRO A 572 26.75 -24.95 2.14
CA PRO A 572 27.52 -25.74 3.08
C PRO A 572 27.68 -27.20 2.63
N ASN A 573 28.75 -27.86 3.09
CA ASN A 573 28.95 -29.30 2.93
C ASN A 573 27.78 -30.08 3.53
N ARG A 574 27.65 -31.35 3.13
CA ARG A 574 26.64 -32.27 3.67
C ARG A 574 26.65 -32.28 5.20
N LYS A 575 25.48 -32.13 5.82
CA LYS A 575 25.25 -32.16 7.28
C LYS A 575 24.13 -33.13 7.62
N VAL A 576 24.27 -33.82 8.74
CA VAL A 576 23.21 -34.61 9.38
C VAL A 576 22.69 -33.82 10.58
N VAL A 577 21.42 -33.45 10.56
CA VAL A 577 20.73 -32.74 11.64
C VAL A 577 19.82 -33.71 12.37
N ARG A 578 20.10 -33.98 13.64
CA ARG A 578 19.25 -34.85 14.46
C ARG A 578 18.16 -34.05 15.13
N VAL A 579 16.90 -34.48 15.00
CA VAL A 579 15.74 -33.82 15.60
C VAL A 579 14.86 -34.82 16.34
N GLY A 580 14.28 -34.38 17.46
CA GLY A 580 13.38 -35.24 18.25
C GLY A 580 12.03 -35.43 17.58
N ALA A 581 11.60 -34.45 16.79
CA ALA A 581 10.41 -34.55 15.95
C ALA A 581 10.56 -33.73 14.67
N TYR A 582 9.80 -34.08 13.63
CA TYR A 582 9.66 -33.22 12.46
C TYR A 582 8.26 -33.29 11.84
N TRP A 583 7.87 -32.19 11.20
CA TRP A 583 6.70 -32.08 10.36
C TRP A 583 7.14 -31.78 8.92
N ASP A 584 6.65 -32.55 7.96
CA ASP A 584 7.03 -32.43 6.55
C ASP A 584 6.34 -31.24 5.82
N GLY A 585 5.36 -30.60 6.47
CA GLY A 585 4.54 -29.51 5.92
C GLY A 585 3.12 -29.91 5.53
N GLU A 586 2.78 -31.21 5.57
CA GLU A 586 1.46 -31.73 5.17
C GLU A 586 0.90 -32.82 6.11
N ALA A 587 1.74 -33.57 6.83
CA ALA A 587 1.32 -34.67 7.69
C ALA A 587 0.37 -34.21 8.81
N HIS A 588 -0.46 -35.13 9.30
CA HIS A 588 -1.37 -34.87 10.42
C HIS A 588 -0.73 -35.06 11.80
N GLN A 589 0.44 -35.71 11.84
CA GLN A 589 1.17 -36.02 13.06
C GLN A 589 2.66 -35.76 12.83
N LEU A 590 3.41 -35.57 13.91
CA LEU A 590 4.87 -35.49 13.87
C LEU A 590 5.48 -36.89 13.77
N GLU A 591 6.51 -37.01 12.94
CA GLU A 591 7.42 -38.15 12.98
C GLU A 591 8.53 -37.86 14.00
N ARG A 592 9.04 -38.89 14.67
CA ARG A 592 9.95 -38.77 15.83
C ARG A 592 11.32 -39.38 15.55
N ASP A 593 12.33 -38.89 16.27
CA ASP A 593 13.70 -39.43 16.31
C ASP A 593 14.31 -39.61 14.91
N VAL A 594 14.39 -38.51 14.16
CA VAL A 594 14.87 -38.53 12.78
C VAL A 594 16.18 -37.76 12.59
N ASP A 595 16.93 -38.18 11.59
CA ASP A 595 18.03 -37.43 11.02
C ASP A 595 17.57 -36.79 9.70
N ILE A 596 17.66 -35.47 9.59
CA ILE A 596 17.48 -34.72 8.34
C ILE A 596 18.87 -34.50 7.73
N VAL A 597 19.10 -35.10 6.57
CA VAL A 597 20.35 -34.94 5.83
C VAL A 597 20.19 -33.76 4.88
N VAL A 598 21.06 -32.77 5.02
CA VAL A 598 21.11 -31.58 4.17
C VAL A 598 22.37 -31.60 3.34
N ALA A 599 22.26 -31.47 2.03
CA ALA A 599 23.39 -31.37 1.11
C ALA A 599 23.10 -30.31 0.04
N ASN A 600 24.12 -29.54 -0.36
CA ASN A 600 23.99 -28.49 -1.37
C ASN A 600 22.91 -27.42 -1.08
N GLY A 601 22.51 -27.27 0.19
CA GLY A 601 21.47 -26.32 0.61
C GLY A 601 20.04 -26.84 0.46
N GLU A 602 19.89 -28.14 0.19
CA GLU A 602 18.62 -28.85 0.03
C GLU A 602 18.57 -30.03 0.99
N VAL A 603 17.36 -30.49 1.30
CA VAL A 603 17.14 -31.75 2.00
C VAL A 603 17.47 -32.88 1.01
N GLU A 604 18.47 -33.69 1.34
CA GLU A 604 18.87 -34.86 0.56
C GLU A 604 18.02 -36.09 0.96
N GLU A 605 17.85 -36.29 2.26
CA GLU A 605 17.20 -37.47 2.84
C GLU A 605 16.58 -37.10 4.20
N VAL A 606 15.45 -37.71 4.54
CA VAL A 606 14.93 -37.75 5.91
C VAL A 606 14.83 -39.22 6.30
N ARG A 607 15.39 -39.60 7.45
CA ARG A 607 15.53 -41.01 7.84
C ARG A 607 15.48 -41.19 9.36
N PRO A 608 15.20 -42.41 9.87
CA PRO A 608 15.34 -42.70 11.29
C PRO A 608 16.75 -42.39 11.81
N GLN A 609 16.83 -41.92 13.06
CA GLN A 609 18.09 -41.58 13.72
C GLN A 609 19.12 -42.73 13.62
N ARG A 610 20.33 -42.41 13.13
CA ARG A 610 21.43 -43.38 13.08
C ARG A 610 22.80 -42.73 13.23
N GLY A 611 23.65 -43.34 14.06
CA GLY A 611 25.06 -42.93 14.19
C GLY A 611 25.23 -41.54 14.80
N ARG A 612 26.22 -40.78 14.32
CA ARG A 612 26.55 -39.43 14.80
C ARG A 612 25.90 -38.35 13.92
N ALA A 613 25.39 -37.30 14.55
CA ALA A 613 24.88 -36.10 13.87
C ALA A 613 25.90 -34.96 13.94
N ASP A 614 25.87 -34.07 12.94
CA ASP A 614 26.69 -32.85 12.87
C ASP A 614 26.05 -31.69 13.65
N VAL A 615 24.71 -31.68 13.71
CA VAL A 615 23.90 -30.73 14.46
C VAL A 615 22.97 -31.51 15.38
N ASP A 616 23.07 -31.24 16.68
CA ASP A 616 22.18 -31.82 17.68
C ASP A 616 21.01 -30.86 17.98
N ALA A 617 19.83 -31.28 17.56
CA ALA A 617 18.55 -30.66 17.84
C ALA A 617 17.56 -31.73 18.36
N ALA A 618 18.05 -32.79 19.01
CA ALA A 618 17.23 -33.91 19.48
C ALA A 618 16.11 -33.49 20.46
N GLY A 619 16.27 -32.37 21.16
CA GLY A 619 15.23 -31.78 22.02
C GLY A 619 14.21 -30.89 21.30
N LEU A 620 14.32 -30.73 19.97
CA LEU A 620 13.54 -29.79 19.18
C LEU A 620 12.69 -30.49 18.12
N THR A 621 11.65 -29.78 17.68
CA THR A 621 10.79 -30.12 16.54
C THR A 621 11.20 -29.31 15.32
N ALA A 622 11.43 -29.95 14.18
CA ALA A 622 11.65 -29.28 12.90
C ALA A 622 10.34 -29.06 12.14
N ILE A 623 10.11 -27.83 11.71
CA ILE A 623 9.01 -27.47 10.80
C ILE A 623 9.57 -26.73 9.57
N PRO A 624 8.88 -26.75 8.40
CA PRO A 624 9.27 -25.90 7.29
C PRO A 624 9.32 -24.44 7.76
N GLY A 625 10.35 -23.71 7.34
CA GLY A 625 10.48 -22.30 7.70
C GLY A 625 9.24 -21.50 7.26
N LEU A 626 8.80 -20.59 8.13
CA LEU A 626 7.61 -19.78 7.90
C LEU A 626 7.85 -18.77 6.78
N ILE A 627 6.78 -18.43 6.07
CA ILE A 627 6.75 -17.47 4.99
C ILE A 627 5.78 -16.35 5.35
N ASP A 628 6.31 -15.14 5.58
CA ASP A 628 5.49 -13.94 5.67
C ASP A 628 5.23 -13.41 4.26
N ALA A 629 4.05 -13.70 3.71
CA ALA A 629 3.73 -13.36 2.34
C ALA A 629 3.37 -11.89 2.14
N HIS A 630 3.27 -11.05 3.18
CA HIS A 630 3.00 -9.63 2.96
C HIS A 630 3.69 -8.85 4.04
N ASN A 631 4.78 -8.18 3.69
CA ASN A 631 5.50 -7.25 4.55
C ASN A 631 6.11 -6.16 3.68
N HIS A 632 6.75 -5.18 4.29
CA HIS A 632 7.44 -4.09 3.63
C HIS A 632 8.80 -3.91 4.28
N TRP A 633 9.85 -4.45 3.65
CA TRP A 633 11.20 -4.34 4.19
C TRP A 633 11.61 -2.87 4.35
N HIS A 634 11.28 -2.03 3.37
CA HIS A 634 11.80 -0.68 3.24
C HIS A 634 10.79 0.43 3.53
N LEU A 635 9.56 0.12 4.00
CA LEU A 635 8.67 1.15 4.57
C LEU A 635 9.34 1.87 5.76
N ARG A 636 10.10 1.12 6.57
CA ARG A 636 10.98 1.63 7.65
C ARG A 636 12.38 0.99 7.67
N GLY A 637 12.81 0.42 6.54
CA GLY A 637 14.04 -0.39 6.51
C GLY A 637 15.32 0.36 6.87
N ARG A 638 15.39 1.67 6.56
CA ARG A 638 16.55 2.52 6.93
C ARG A 638 16.71 2.61 8.45
N GLN A 639 15.60 2.66 9.17
CA GLN A 639 15.54 2.79 10.63
C GLN A 639 15.84 1.48 11.35
N TRP A 640 15.45 0.35 10.75
CA TRP A 640 15.71 -0.99 11.30
C TRP A 640 17.16 -1.45 11.03
N GLY A 641 17.71 -1.13 9.87
CA GLY A 641 19.07 -1.55 9.49
C GLY A 641 19.19 -3.07 9.33
N ALA A 642 20.35 -3.63 9.66
CA ALA A 642 20.63 -5.04 9.39
C ALA A 642 19.83 -6.00 10.30
N ARG A 643 19.37 -5.54 11.48
CA ARG A 643 18.63 -6.36 12.44
C ARG A 643 17.28 -6.85 11.92
N GLN A 644 16.71 -6.19 10.92
CA GLN A 644 15.39 -6.54 10.39
C GLN A 644 15.37 -7.97 9.85
N GLY A 645 16.43 -8.38 9.14
CA GLY A 645 16.59 -9.77 8.71
C GLY A 645 16.75 -10.73 9.88
N ASN A 646 17.51 -10.35 10.90
CA ASN A 646 17.74 -11.16 12.09
C ASN A 646 16.44 -11.44 12.86
N VAL A 647 15.52 -10.48 12.95
CA VAL A 647 14.28 -10.68 13.72
C VAL A 647 13.34 -11.66 13.06
N TRP A 648 13.20 -11.66 11.73
CA TRP A 648 12.43 -12.69 11.04
C TRP A 648 13.03 -14.09 11.25
N LEU A 649 14.35 -14.22 11.10
CA LEU A 649 15.04 -15.50 11.33
C LEU A 649 14.91 -15.99 12.78
N ALA A 650 15.03 -15.09 13.76
CA ALA A 650 14.92 -15.43 15.19
C ALA A 650 13.53 -15.95 15.59
N TYR A 651 12.52 -15.73 14.74
CA TYR A 651 11.15 -16.22 14.88
C TYR A 651 10.78 -17.24 13.78
N GLY A 652 11.77 -17.84 13.11
CA GLY A 652 11.56 -18.97 12.20
C GLY A 652 10.97 -18.59 10.84
N VAL A 653 10.89 -17.30 10.51
CA VAL A 653 10.48 -16.81 9.20
C VAL A 653 11.70 -16.81 8.27
N THR A 654 11.77 -17.80 7.38
CA THR A 654 12.91 -18.00 6.46
C THR A 654 12.70 -17.39 5.09
N THR A 655 11.46 -16.98 4.77
CA THR A 655 11.11 -16.34 3.50
C THR A 655 10.13 -15.20 3.74
N VAL A 656 10.32 -14.11 3.01
CA VAL A 656 9.45 -12.92 3.07
C VAL A 656 9.09 -12.48 1.66
N ARG A 657 7.83 -12.08 1.45
CA ARG A 657 7.34 -11.47 0.20
C ARG A 657 6.85 -10.05 0.45
N SER A 658 7.44 -9.08 -0.24
CA SER A 658 6.96 -7.70 -0.21
C SER A 658 6.13 -7.31 -1.43
N PRO A 659 4.88 -6.85 -1.26
CA PRO A 659 4.07 -6.29 -2.32
C PRO A 659 4.28 -4.77 -2.53
N GLY A 660 5.32 -4.16 -1.95
CA GLY A 660 5.69 -2.78 -2.26
C GLY A 660 6.94 -2.31 -1.53
N ASP A 661 7.96 -1.88 -2.25
CA ASP A 661 9.18 -1.27 -1.67
C ASP A 661 9.85 -0.31 -2.68
N PRO A 662 10.67 0.67 -2.26
CA PRO A 662 11.52 1.43 -3.16
C PRO A 662 12.43 0.48 -3.95
N VAL A 663 12.37 0.50 -5.28
CA VAL A 663 12.86 -0.63 -6.09
C VAL A 663 14.34 -0.90 -5.91
N TYR A 664 15.17 0.14 -5.85
CA TYR A 664 16.62 -0.05 -5.83
C TYR A 664 17.10 -0.50 -4.46
N GLN A 665 16.37 -0.14 -3.40
CA GLN A 665 16.62 -0.70 -2.08
C GLN A 665 16.20 -2.18 -2.05
N MET A 666 15.04 -2.50 -2.62
CA MET A 666 14.57 -3.89 -2.73
C MET A 666 15.56 -4.77 -3.50
N VAL A 667 15.98 -4.35 -4.70
CA VAL A 667 16.91 -5.13 -5.53
C VAL A 667 18.25 -5.28 -4.82
N GLU A 668 18.76 -4.22 -4.19
CA GLU A 668 20.02 -4.26 -3.45
C GLU A 668 19.98 -5.20 -2.26
N THR A 669 18.94 -5.12 -1.42
CA THR A 669 18.73 -6.03 -0.28
C THR A 669 18.61 -7.48 -0.77
N ARG A 670 17.85 -7.72 -1.85
CA ARG A 670 17.68 -9.06 -2.42
C ARG A 670 19.00 -9.63 -2.95
N GLU A 671 19.81 -8.83 -3.63
CA GLU A 671 21.15 -9.22 -4.08
C GLU A 671 22.10 -9.45 -2.89
N ALA A 672 22.06 -8.61 -1.85
CA ALA A 672 22.89 -8.75 -0.66
C ALA A 672 22.59 -10.02 0.14
N LEU A 673 21.30 -10.35 0.35
CA LEU A 673 20.86 -11.59 0.98
C LEU A 673 21.28 -12.82 0.16
N ALA A 674 21.07 -12.78 -1.15
CA ALA A 674 21.46 -13.88 -2.03
C ALA A 674 22.98 -14.06 -2.15
N ALA A 675 23.75 -12.97 -2.07
CA ALA A 675 25.21 -12.98 -2.02
C ALA A 675 25.76 -13.38 -0.63
N GLY A 676 24.91 -13.41 0.41
CA GLY A 676 25.31 -13.68 1.79
C GLY A 676 26.12 -12.55 2.44
N THR A 677 26.01 -11.32 1.94
CA THR A 677 26.63 -10.13 2.55
C THR A 677 25.72 -9.45 3.57
N LEU A 678 24.43 -9.83 3.59
CA LEU A 678 23.45 -9.49 4.60
C LEU A 678 22.80 -10.77 5.13
N THR A 679 22.56 -10.84 6.44
CA THR A 679 21.86 -11.96 7.08
C THR A 679 20.36 -11.70 7.10
N GLY A 680 19.56 -12.69 6.70
CA GLY A 680 18.10 -12.57 6.71
C GLY A 680 17.41 -13.68 5.91
N PRO A 681 16.06 -13.65 5.86
CA PRO A 681 15.27 -14.57 5.08
C PRO A 681 15.50 -14.40 3.57
N ARG A 682 15.03 -15.37 2.77
CA ARG A 682 14.88 -15.19 1.33
C ARG A 682 13.90 -14.05 1.05
N PHE A 683 14.26 -13.13 0.18
CA PHE A 683 13.44 -11.96 -0.13
C PHE A 683 12.90 -12.00 -1.55
N TYR A 684 11.59 -12.12 -1.68
CA TYR A 684 10.84 -11.99 -2.93
C TYR A 684 10.06 -10.68 -2.89
N ALA A 685 10.00 -9.95 -3.99
CA ALA A 685 9.35 -8.64 -3.94
C ALA A 685 8.93 -8.08 -5.30
N THR A 686 8.00 -7.13 -5.24
CA THR A 686 7.90 -6.06 -6.25
C THR A 686 8.80 -4.89 -5.85
N GLY A 687 9.08 -3.98 -6.77
CA GLY A 687 9.46 -2.61 -6.41
C GLY A 687 8.22 -1.79 -6.06
N GLU A 688 8.18 -0.54 -6.47
CA GLU A 688 7.07 0.35 -6.13
C GLU A 688 5.76 -0.14 -6.76
N ALA A 689 4.66 -0.05 -5.99
CA ALA A 689 3.35 -0.45 -6.49
C ALA A 689 2.83 0.59 -7.51
N VAL A 690 2.17 0.10 -8.56
CA VAL A 690 1.63 0.93 -9.64
C VAL A 690 0.27 1.48 -9.22
N ASP A 691 0.15 2.80 -9.11
CA ASP A 691 -1.06 3.48 -8.63
C ASP A 691 -1.56 4.54 -9.64
N GLY A 692 -2.67 5.19 -9.33
CA GLY A 692 -3.29 6.20 -10.20
C GLY A 692 -2.79 7.63 -9.99
N SER A 693 -3.72 8.56 -10.13
CA SER A 693 -3.48 10.01 -10.09
C SER A 693 -3.09 10.58 -8.74
N ARG A 694 -3.37 9.84 -7.67
CA ARG A 694 -3.12 10.22 -6.29
C ARG A 694 -2.46 9.07 -5.57
N VAL A 695 -1.47 9.39 -4.75
CA VAL A 695 -0.65 8.42 -4.03
C VAL A 695 -0.53 8.84 -2.56
N TYR A 696 -0.07 7.92 -1.73
CA TYR A 696 0.13 8.18 -0.31
C TYR A 696 1.50 7.76 0.18
N TYR A 697 1.85 6.47 0.12
CA TYR A 697 3.17 5.98 0.52
C TYR A 697 4.29 6.49 -0.39
N ASN A 698 5.51 6.54 0.16
CA ASN A 698 6.67 7.03 -0.58
C ASN A 698 7.11 6.13 -1.75
N PHE A 699 6.64 4.87 -1.81
CA PHE A 699 6.97 3.86 -2.83
C PHE A 699 5.79 3.50 -3.75
N MET A 700 4.94 4.47 -4.09
CA MET A 700 3.85 4.30 -5.07
C MET A 700 4.22 5.01 -6.37
N ARG A 701 3.95 4.41 -7.54
CA ARG A 701 4.21 4.99 -8.87
C ARG A 701 2.94 5.56 -9.48
N PRO A 702 2.75 6.90 -9.49
CA PRO A 702 1.61 7.52 -10.13
C PRO A 702 1.61 7.21 -11.63
N THR A 703 0.56 6.55 -12.10
CA THR A 703 0.42 6.07 -13.48
C THR A 703 -0.94 6.47 -14.04
N LEU A 704 -0.91 7.34 -15.04
CA LEU A 704 -2.05 8.03 -15.61
C LEU A 704 -2.34 7.62 -17.05
N SER A 705 -1.44 6.88 -17.69
CA SER A 705 -1.56 6.50 -19.10
C SER A 705 -0.99 5.12 -19.39
N ARG A 706 -1.37 4.55 -20.55
CA ARG A 706 -0.80 3.30 -21.05
C ARG A 706 0.70 3.42 -21.32
N ALA A 707 1.16 4.56 -21.83
CA ALA A 707 2.58 4.78 -22.11
C ALA A 707 3.44 4.77 -20.82
N GLN A 708 2.92 5.32 -19.72
CA GLN A 708 3.58 5.21 -18.41
C GLN A 708 3.52 3.78 -17.88
N LEU A 709 2.38 3.10 -18.00
CA LEU A 709 2.29 1.69 -17.62
C LEU A 709 3.32 0.83 -18.37
N ASP A 710 3.60 1.13 -19.65
CA ASP A 710 4.64 0.45 -20.42
C ASP A 710 6.04 0.64 -19.82
N LEU A 711 6.35 1.83 -19.30
CA LEU A 711 7.60 2.10 -18.60
C LEU A 711 7.70 1.27 -17.32
N GLU A 712 6.63 1.25 -16.52
CA GLU A 712 6.62 0.50 -15.25
C GLU A 712 6.71 -1.02 -15.46
N LEU A 713 6.00 -1.57 -16.45
CA LEU A 713 6.10 -3.00 -16.78
C LEU A 713 7.49 -3.38 -17.32
N ARG A 714 8.12 -2.51 -18.13
CA ARG A 714 9.51 -2.72 -18.56
C ARG A 714 10.48 -2.67 -17.40
N ARG A 715 10.34 -1.70 -16.50
CA ARG A 715 11.14 -1.56 -15.28
C ARG A 715 11.04 -2.81 -14.40
N ALA A 716 9.83 -3.29 -14.14
CA ALA A 716 9.60 -4.52 -13.39
C ALA A 716 10.27 -5.73 -14.04
N HIS A 717 10.18 -5.86 -15.37
CA HIS A 717 10.82 -6.95 -16.09
C HIS A 717 12.36 -6.88 -16.06
N GLU A 718 12.94 -5.72 -16.34
CA GLU A 718 14.39 -5.55 -16.45
C GLU A 718 15.10 -5.62 -15.09
N LEU A 719 14.43 -5.19 -14.02
CA LEU A 719 14.90 -5.34 -12.64
C LEU A 719 14.56 -6.70 -12.02
N GLY A 720 13.76 -7.51 -12.74
CA GLY A 720 13.42 -8.87 -12.35
C GLY A 720 12.58 -8.94 -11.09
N TYR A 721 11.45 -8.24 -11.06
CA TYR A 721 10.48 -8.36 -9.95
C TYR A 721 9.93 -9.78 -9.86
N ASP A 722 9.53 -10.21 -8.67
CA ASP A 722 8.91 -11.51 -8.44
C ASP A 722 7.38 -11.45 -8.56
N LEU A 723 6.80 -10.25 -8.39
CA LEU A 723 5.39 -9.93 -8.59
C LEU A 723 5.24 -8.46 -8.99
N ILE A 724 4.04 -8.04 -9.39
CA ILE A 724 3.67 -6.63 -9.56
C ILE A 724 2.43 -6.34 -8.71
N LYS A 725 2.48 -5.25 -7.93
CA LYS A 725 1.32 -4.76 -7.19
C LYS A 725 0.65 -3.61 -7.96
N THR A 726 -0.67 -3.72 -8.19
CA THR A 726 -1.49 -2.57 -8.55
C THR A 726 -2.23 -2.03 -7.32
N TYR A 727 -2.41 -0.72 -7.23
CA TYR A 727 -2.91 -0.07 -6.01
C TYR A 727 -4.25 0.64 -6.20
N VAL A 728 -4.72 1.27 -5.12
CA VAL A 728 -6.15 1.59 -4.93
C VAL A 728 -6.69 2.63 -5.90
N ARG A 729 -5.88 3.55 -6.43
CA ARG A 729 -6.28 4.59 -7.39
C ARG A 729 -5.95 4.22 -8.83
N LEU A 730 -5.30 3.09 -9.13
CA LEU A 730 -5.08 2.71 -10.52
C LEU A 730 -6.42 2.36 -11.20
N PRO A 731 -6.81 3.00 -12.32
CA PRO A 731 -8.04 2.68 -13.04
C PRO A 731 -8.10 1.21 -13.45
N VAL A 732 -9.28 0.61 -13.40
CA VAL A 732 -9.48 -0.83 -13.68
C VAL A 732 -8.96 -1.22 -15.07
N GLU A 733 -9.08 -0.32 -16.05
CA GLU A 733 -8.55 -0.54 -17.40
C GLU A 733 -7.03 -0.70 -17.45
N LEU A 734 -6.30 0.07 -16.64
CA LEU A 734 -4.84 -0.06 -16.53
C LEU A 734 -4.46 -1.30 -15.73
N GLN A 735 -5.23 -1.67 -14.70
CA GLN A 735 -5.05 -2.94 -13.99
C GLN A 735 -5.22 -4.13 -14.93
N ARG A 736 -6.28 -4.14 -15.75
CA ARG A 736 -6.52 -5.17 -16.77
C ARG A 736 -5.37 -5.25 -17.77
N ALA A 737 -4.88 -4.11 -18.25
CA ALA A 737 -3.75 -4.06 -19.16
C ALA A 737 -2.46 -4.61 -18.52
N ALA A 738 -2.24 -4.37 -17.23
CA ALA A 738 -1.12 -4.95 -16.48
C ALA A 738 -1.26 -6.48 -16.37
N VAL A 739 -2.43 -6.99 -16.00
CA VAL A 739 -2.71 -8.44 -15.93
C VAL A 739 -2.44 -9.14 -17.26
N GLN A 740 -2.90 -8.55 -18.37
CA GLN A 740 -2.74 -9.12 -19.71
C GLN A 740 -1.28 -9.19 -20.19
N ARG A 741 -0.39 -8.35 -19.65
CA ARG A 741 0.98 -8.14 -20.18
C ARG A 741 2.08 -8.53 -19.21
N SER A 742 1.78 -8.65 -17.93
CA SER A 742 2.76 -9.06 -16.92
C SER A 742 3.25 -10.47 -17.21
N ARG A 743 4.51 -10.73 -16.85
CA ARG A 743 5.16 -12.04 -16.89
C ARG A 743 5.28 -12.70 -15.51
N VAL A 744 4.88 -11.98 -14.47
CA VAL A 744 4.92 -12.41 -13.07
C VAL A 744 3.52 -12.31 -12.46
N PRO A 745 3.24 -12.94 -11.31
CA PRO A 745 1.97 -12.76 -10.62
C PRO A 745 1.66 -11.30 -10.32
N LEU A 746 0.39 -10.93 -10.28
CA LEU A 746 -0.06 -9.63 -9.78
C LEU A 746 -0.98 -9.77 -8.57
N SER A 747 -0.88 -8.79 -7.68
CA SER A 747 -1.90 -8.60 -6.63
C SER A 747 -2.43 -7.17 -6.58
N SER A 748 -3.55 -6.99 -5.88
CA SER A 748 -4.18 -5.68 -5.64
C SER A 748 -4.90 -5.62 -4.28
N HIS A 749 -5.75 -4.61 -4.05
CA HIS A 749 -6.60 -4.47 -2.84
C HIS A 749 -8.08 -4.82 -3.08
N TYR A 750 -8.47 -5.06 -4.34
CA TYR A 750 -9.87 -5.32 -4.67
C TYR A 750 -10.11 -6.78 -4.97
N LEU A 751 -11.24 -7.31 -4.52
CA LEU A 751 -11.73 -8.64 -4.90
C LEU A 751 -12.35 -8.58 -6.30
N TYR A 752 -13.30 -7.67 -6.48
CA TYR A 752 -13.94 -7.40 -7.77
C TYR A 752 -13.68 -5.93 -8.14
N PRO A 753 -13.29 -5.62 -9.39
CA PRO A 753 -13.27 -6.48 -10.59
C PRO A 753 -12.01 -7.35 -10.78
N ALA A 754 -11.11 -7.44 -9.81
CA ALA A 754 -9.85 -8.19 -9.92
C ALA A 754 -10.06 -9.67 -10.31
N ALA A 755 -11.02 -10.35 -9.68
CA ALA A 755 -11.41 -11.72 -10.01
C ALA A 755 -11.94 -11.89 -11.45
N ASN A 756 -12.52 -10.83 -12.04
CA ASN A 756 -12.99 -10.85 -13.43
C ASN A 756 -11.87 -10.54 -14.43
N ILE A 757 -10.90 -9.71 -14.08
CA ILE A 757 -9.79 -9.37 -14.99
C ILE A 757 -8.65 -10.39 -14.94
N GLY A 758 -8.65 -11.30 -13.96
CA GLY A 758 -7.69 -12.39 -13.82
C GLY A 758 -6.48 -12.06 -12.94
N MET A 759 -6.68 -11.28 -11.88
CA MET A 759 -5.66 -10.99 -10.88
C MET A 759 -5.29 -12.27 -10.08
N ASP A 760 -4.01 -12.45 -9.72
CA ASP A 760 -3.56 -13.66 -9.03
C ASP A 760 -3.87 -13.66 -7.52
N GLY A 761 -3.90 -12.48 -6.90
CA GLY A 761 -4.17 -12.33 -5.47
C GLY A 761 -4.78 -11.00 -5.05
N MET A 762 -5.50 -11.01 -3.94
CA MET A 762 -5.90 -9.82 -3.20
C MET A 762 -5.16 -9.76 -1.88
N GLU A 763 -4.61 -8.59 -1.57
CA GLU A 763 -4.04 -8.29 -0.27
C GLU A 763 -5.05 -7.55 0.60
N HIS A 764 -5.06 -7.90 1.88
CA HIS A 764 -5.91 -7.42 2.97
C HIS A 764 -7.39 -7.81 2.82
N VAL A 765 -8.06 -8.13 3.94
CA VAL A 765 -9.54 -8.16 3.96
C VAL A 765 -10.14 -6.80 4.32
N GLY A 766 -9.43 -6.02 5.14
CA GLY A 766 -9.73 -4.63 5.46
C GLY A 766 -8.48 -3.79 5.29
N ALA A 767 -8.56 -2.73 4.48
CA ALA A 767 -7.52 -1.73 4.25
C ALA A 767 -8.12 -0.57 3.46
N THR A 768 -7.27 0.33 2.98
CA THR A 768 -7.66 1.51 2.21
C THR A 768 -8.45 1.11 0.96
N ASN A 769 -9.55 1.83 0.73
CA ASN A 769 -10.44 1.58 -0.38
C ASN A 769 -10.86 2.91 -1.01
N ARG A 770 -10.80 3.01 -2.34
CA ARG A 770 -11.16 4.24 -3.05
C ARG A 770 -12.66 4.58 -2.98
N LEU A 771 -13.53 3.64 -2.59
CA LEU A 771 -14.98 3.81 -2.50
C LEU A 771 -15.41 4.54 -1.20
N GLY A 772 -14.59 4.50 -0.15
CA GLY A 772 -14.98 4.94 1.21
C GLY A 772 -15.70 3.87 2.04
N TYR A 773 -15.87 2.67 1.49
CA TYR A 773 -16.39 1.45 2.09
C TYR A 773 -15.81 0.23 1.34
N SER A 774 -16.05 -1.00 1.81
CA SER A 774 -15.47 -2.22 1.23
C SER A 774 -16.54 -3.18 0.71
N HIS A 775 -16.38 -3.75 -0.48
CA HIS A 775 -17.19 -4.90 -0.94
C HIS A 775 -16.63 -6.26 -0.48
N THR A 776 -15.57 -6.27 0.33
CA THR A 776 -14.97 -7.51 0.86
C THR A 776 -15.43 -7.80 2.28
N ILE A 777 -15.51 -6.75 3.12
CA ILE A 777 -15.98 -6.86 4.51
C ILE A 777 -16.86 -5.67 4.87
N THR A 778 -17.77 -5.87 5.81
CA THR A 778 -18.56 -4.80 6.43
C THR A 778 -17.78 -4.08 7.51
N ARG A 779 -18.33 -2.97 8.02
CA ARG A 779 -17.74 -2.22 9.14
C ARG A 779 -17.65 -3.05 10.43
N GLN A 780 -18.48 -4.09 10.53
CA GLN A 780 -18.45 -5.07 11.61
C GLN A 780 -17.48 -6.24 11.35
N GLY A 781 -16.73 -6.22 10.24
CA GLY A 781 -15.77 -7.25 9.87
C GLY A 781 -16.36 -8.50 9.23
N LYS A 782 -17.64 -8.49 8.84
CA LYS A 782 -18.32 -9.66 8.23
C LYS A 782 -18.21 -9.65 6.71
N ALA A 783 -18.29 -10.84 6.11
CA ALA A 783 -18.40 -11.02 4.67
C ALA A 783 -19.54 -12.01 4.37
N TYR A 784 -20.14 -11.90 3.18
CA TYR A 784 -21.28 -12.72 2.78
C TYR A 784 -20.96 -13.61 1.57
N GLN A 785 -21.97 -14.31 1.05
CA GLN A 785 -21.81 -15.32 0.00
C GLN A 785 -21.07 -14.80 -1.25
N ASP A 786 -21.21 -13.52 -1.61
CA ASP A 786 -20.50 -12.94 -2.75
C ASP A 786 -18.99 -13.04 -2.62
N VAL A 787 -18.46 -12.68 -1.46
CA VAL A 787 -17.01 -12.65 -1.21
C VAL A 787 -16.44 -14.06 -1.25
N VAL A 788 -17.06 -14.98 -0.52
CA VAL A 788 -16.62 -16.39 -0.45
C VAL A 788 -16.72 -17.07 -1.82
N ALA A 789 -17.83 -16.86 -2.54
CA ALA A 789 -18.04 -17.47 -3.84
C ALA A 789 -17.04 -16.94 -4.89
N LEU A 790 -16.72 -15.65 -4.88
CA LEU A 790 -15.75 -15.08 -5.81
C LEU A 790 -14.33 -15.64 -5.58
N PHE A 791 -13.87 -15.76 -4.33
CA PHE A 791 -12.56 -16.35 -4.04
C PHE A 791 -12.50 -17.83 -4.40
N THR A 792 -13.49 -18.62 -3.96
CA THR A 792 -13.52 -20.07 -4.21
C THR A 792 -13.67 -20.41 -5.69
N ARG A 793 -14.35 -19.57 -6.49
CA ARG A 793 -14.55 -19.80 -7.93
C ARG A 793 -13.42 -19.27 -8.81
N SER A 794 -12.79 -18.15 -8.46
CA SER A 794 -11.68 -17.59 -9.25
C SER A 794 -10.35 -18.32 -9.02
N GLY A 795 -10.17 -18.91 -7.83
CA GLY A 795 -8.87 -19.44 -7.39
C GLY A 795 -7.85 -18.34 -7.08
N MET A 796 -8.26 -17.07 -7.05
CA MET A 796 -7.45 -15.94 -6.61
C MET A 796 -7.06 -16.14 -5.14
N SER A 797 -5.81 -15.83 -4.79
CA SER A 797 -5.40 -15.89 -3.39
C SER A 797 -5.97 -14.73 -2.57
N ILE A 798 -6.15 -14.97 -1.28
CA ILE A 798 -6.39 -13.92 -0.29
C ILE A 798 -5.25 -13.91 0.72
N THR A 799 -4.64 -12.75 0.94
CA THR A 799 -3.72 -12.49 2.06
C THR A 799 -4.45 -11.62 3.07
N PRO A 800 -5.07 -12.17 4.13
CA PRO A 800 -5.99 -11.38 4.95
C PRO A 800 -5.34 -10.24 5.75
N THR A 801 -4.05 -10.37 6.08
CA THR A 801 -3.28 -9.46 6.96
C THR A 801 -4.09 -9.10 8.21
N LEU A 802 -4.15 -10.02 9.18
CA LEU A 802 -5.03 -9.89 10.34
C LEU A 802 -4.49 -8.85 11.34
N PHE A 803 -4.50 -7.57 10.97
CA PHE A 803 -4.04 -6.43 11.80
C PHE A 803 -4.69 -6.38 13.17
N GLN A 804 -5.93 -6.87 13.28
CA GLN A 804 -6.66 -6.89 14.55
C GLN A 804 -6.19 -8.04 15.46
N SER A 805 -5.29 -8.91 15.01
CA SER A 805 -4.67 -9.98 15.84
C SER A 805 -3.92 -9.45 17.04
N ARG A 806 -3.44 -8.20 16.99
CA ARG A 806 -2.90 -7.49 18.17
C ARG A 806 -3.87 -7.45 19.35
N ALA A 807 -5.19 -7.52 19.12
CA ALA A 807 -6.18 -7.57 20.19
C ALA A 807 -6.03 -8.80 21.11
N LEU A 808 -5.25 -9.81 20.71
CA LEU A 808 -4.91 -10.97 21.54
C LEU A 808 -3.78 -10.69 22.57
N TYR A 809 -3.08 -9.54 22.49
CA TYR A 809 -2.08 -9.16 23.50
C TYR A 809 -2.67 -8.86 24.88
N ASP A 810 -3.99 -8.71 25.00
CA ASP A 810 -4.68 -8.62 26.29
C ASP A 810 -4.56 -9.91 27.13
N THR A 811 -4.36 -11.06 26.47
CA THR A 811 -4.37 -12.40 27.05
C THR A 811 -3.04 -13.13 26.83
N ASP A 812 -2.25 -12.70 25.85
CA ASP A 812 -0.97 -13.31 25.53
C ASP A 812 0.11 -12.27 25.16
N LYS A 813 0.91 -11.87 26.14
CA LYS A 813 2.05 -10.95 25.95
C LYS A 813 3.39 -11.66 25.76
N SER A 814 3.41 -12.98 25.54
CA SER A 814 4.65 -13.77 25.46
C SER A 814 5.66 -13.21 24.45
N LEU A 815 5.20 -12.80 23.26
CA LEU A 815 6.06 -12.21 22.21
C LEU A 815 6.54 -10.79 22.53
N VAL A 816 5.80 -10.07 23.38
CA VAL A 816 6.10 -8.69 23.78
C VAL A 816 7.22 -8.66 24.80
N ILE A 817 7.19 -9.56 25.78
CA ILE A 817 8.20 -9.66 26.84
C ILE A 817 9.41 -10.51 26.46
N ASP A 818 9.41 -11.07 25.24
CA ASP A 818 10.48 -11.91 24.72
C ASP A 818 11.81 -11.14 24.62
N GLU A 819 12.92 -11.80 24.97
CA GLU A 819 14.25 -11.21 24.82
C GLU A 819 14.54 -10.79 23.36
N ARG A 820 14.09 -11.58 22.38
CA ARG A 820 14.33 -11.34 20.96
C ARG A 820 13.75 -10.01 20.50
N THR A 821 12.53 -9.67 20.92
CA THR A 821 11.94 -8.36 20.58
C THR A 821 12.64 -7.24 21.33
N ARG A 822 12.94 -7.40 22.62
CA ARG A 822 13.74 -6.41 23.39
C ARG A 822 15.08 -6.06 22.74
N VAL A 823 15.77 -7.04 22.16
CA VAL A 823 17.11 -6.86 21.59
C VAL A 823 17.07 -6.44 20.12
N LEU A 824 16.17 -7.02 19.32
CA LEU A 824 16.15 -6.83 17.87
C LEU A 824 15.19 -5.75 17.40
N TYR A 825 14.27 -5.25 18.22
CA TYR A 825 13.49 -4.07 17.83
C TYR A 825 14.33 -2.82 18.13
N PRO A 826 14.34 -1.81 17.23
CA PRO A 826 14.84 -0.50 17.60
C PRO A 826 14.13 0.01 18.88
N PRO A 827 14.80 0.73 19.79
CA PRO A 827 14.22 1.07 21.09
C PRO A 827 12.82 1.72 21.03
N TRP A 828 12.63 2.70 20.14
CA TRP A 828 11.33 3.36 19.94
C TRP A 828 10.26 2.44 19.34
N GLU A 829 10.65 1.46 18.51
CA GLU A 829 9.73 0.45 17.98
C GLU A 829 9.29 -0.51 19.08
N TYR A 830 10.23 -0.91 19.96
CA TYR A 830 9.91 -1.75 21.11
C TYR A 830 8.99 -1.03 22.11
N GLU A 831 9.27 0.24 22.42
CA GLU A 831 8.41 1.07 23.28
C GLU A 831 6.99 1.19 22.70
N ARG A 832 6.87 1.47 21.40
CA ARG A 832 5.56 1.52 20.72
C ARG A 832 4.86 0.17 20.73
N TYR A 833 5.60 -0.91 20.54
CA TYR A 833 5.07 -2.27 20.57
C TYR A 833 4.52 -2.66 21.95
N VAL A 834 5.25 -2.31 23.02
CA VAL A 834 4.80 -2.50 24.41
C VAL A 834 3.57 -1.64 24.71
N ALA A 835 3.57 -0.37 24.27
CA ALA A 835 2.45 0.53 24.46
C ALA A 835 1.18 0.02 23.75
N ASP A 836 1.29 -0.39 22.50
CA ASP A 836 0.17 -0.99 21.75
C ASP A 836 -0.36 -2.22 22.47
N ALA A 837 0.51 -3.19 22.82
CA ALA A 837 0.10 -4.39 23.55
C ALA A 837 -0.58 -4.12 24.88
N ASN A 838 -0.18 -3.06 25.61
CA ASN A 838 -0.82 -2.66 26.86
C ASN A 838 -2.20 -2.01 26.63
N ASN A 839 -2.44 -1.39 25.48
CA ASN A 839 -3.71 -0.74 25.13
C ASN A 839 -4.80 -1.72 24.68
N GLN A 840 -4.45 -2.96 24.31
CA GLN A 840 -5.40 -3.96 23.79
C GLN A 840 -6.38 -4.48 24.84
N GLY A 841 -6.14 -4.24 26.14
CA GLY A 841 -7.07 -4.56 27.24
C GLY A 841 -8.19 -3.52 27.48
N THR A 842 -8.33 -2.52 26.62
CA THR A 842 -9.35 -1.45 26.73
C THR A 842 -10.64 -1.79 25.97
N PRO A 843 -11.77 -1.05 26.15
CA PRO A 843 -12.98 -1.25 25.34
C PRO A 843 -12.75 -1.21 23.82
N ALA A 844 -11.74 -0.45 23.36
CA ALA A 844 -11.32 -0.46 21.96
C ALA A 844 -10.88 -1.86 21.50
N GLY A 845 -10.15 -2.60 22.34
CA GLY A 845 -9.70 -3.97 22.06
C GLY A 845 -10.84 -5.00 21.95
N THR A 846 -11.96 -4.81 22.65
CA THR A 846 -13.15 -5.68 22.51
C THR A 846 -13.76 -5.58 21.10
N SER A 847 -13.78 -4.36 20.54
CA SER A 847 -14.21 -4.10 19.16
C SER A 847 -13.30 -4.79 18.14
N SER A 848 -11.98 -4.65 18.33
CA SER A 848 -10.97 -5.29 17.49
C SER A 848 -11.10 -6.80 17.48
N ARG A 849 -11.38 -7.45 18.62
CA ARG A 849 -11.64 -8.89 18.69
C ARG A 849 -12.86 -9.32 17.86
N ALA A 850 -13.95 -8.56 17.89
CA ALA A 850 -15.15 -8.87 17.11
C ALA A 850 -14.88 -8.78 15.60
N ILE A 851 -14.18 -7.73 15.15
CA ILE A 851 -13.77 -7.56 13.76
C ILE A 851 -12.80 -8.69 13.34
N LEU A 852 -11.82 -9.00 14.18
CA LEU A 852 -10.87 -10.10 13.95
C LEU A 852 -11.58 -11.44 13.74
N ARG A 853 -12.58 -11.75 14.57
CA ARG A 853 -13.38 -12.97 14.42
C ARG A 853 -14.02 -13.04 13.03
N GLY A 854 -14.67 -11.98 12.58
CA GLY A 854 -15.28 -11.94 11.24
C GLY A 854 -14.26 -12.10 10.11
N TRP A 855 -13.06 -11.55 10.25
CA TRP A 855 -11.97 -11.73 9.28
C TRP A 855 -11.48 -13.18 9.21
N VAL A 856 -11.33 -13.84 10.36
CA VAL A 856 -10.94 -15.26 10.41
C VAL A 856 -12.06 -16.16 9.92
N GLU A 857 -13.33 -15.85 10.21
CA GLU A 857 -14.49 -16.58 9.68
C GLU A 857 -14.52 -16.54 8.14
N LEU A 858 -14.28 -15.37 7.52
CA LEU A 858 -14.12 -15.26 6.08
C LEU A 858 -12.96 -16.14 5.57
N ALA A 859 -11.78 -16.03 6.17
CA ALA A 859 -10.62 -16.82 5.78
C ALA A 859 -10.90 -18.32 5.89
N LEU A 860 -11.59 -18.76 6.95
CA LEU A 860 -11.96 -20.15 7.19
C LEU A 860 -12.96 -20.66 6.15
N GLN A 861 -13.99 -19.87 5.84
CA GLN A 861 -14.98 -20.20 4.81
C GLN A 861 -14.34 -20.31 3.42
N VAL A 862 -13.42 -19.39 3.08
CA VAL A 862 -12.65 -19.48 1.83
C VAL A 862 -11.75 -20.72 1.83
N HIS A 863 -11.00 -20.97 2.91
CA HIS A 863 -10.09 -22.12 3.02
C HIS A 863 -10.83 -23.46 2.87
N ARG A 864 -11.89 -23.68 3.66
CA ARG A 864 -12.67 -24.92 3.63
C ARG A 864 -13.58 -25.02 2.40
N GLY A 865 -13.89 -23.89 1.76
CA GLY A 865 -14.57 -23.84 0.46
C GLY A 865 -13.66 -24.13 -0.75
N GLY A 866 -12.37 -24.46 -0.52
CA GLY A 866 -11.40 -24.78 -1.58
C GLY A 866 -10.67 -23.56 -2.17
N GLY A 867 -10.86 -22.38 -1.60
CA GLY A 867 -10.12 -21.16 -1.95
C GLY A 867 -8.71 -21.12 -1.36
N PHE A 868 -7.95 -20.09 -1.73
CA PHE A 868 -6.51 -20.05 -1.48
C PHE A 868 -6.10 -18.94 -0.49
N VAL A 869 -5.95 -19.31 0.79
CA VAL A 869 -5.57 -18.39 1.87
C VAL A 869 -4.06 -18.46 2.13
N ILE A 870 -3.40 -17.31 2.18
CA ILE A 870 -1.98 -17.17 2.54
C ILE A 870 -1.81 -16.18 3.70
N THR A 871 -0.88 -16.46 4.61
CA THR A 871 -0.54 -15.59 5.74
C THR A 871 0.36 -14.44 5.27
N GLY A 872 0.08 -13.24 5.78
CA GLY A 872 0.93 -12.06 5.65
C GLY A 872 0.59 -11.06 6.75
N THR A 873 1.45 -10.08 7.02
CA THR A 873 1.36 -9.22 8.21
C THR A 873 1.18 -7.74 7.90
N ASP A 874 1.65 -7.30 6.73
CA ASP A 874 1.86 -5.90 6.36
C ASP A 874 2.83 -5.16 7.31
N ALA A 875 3.74 -5.89 7.97
CA ALA A 875 4.79 -5.30 8.81
C ALA A 875 5.72 -4.38 7.98
N PRO A 876 6.19 -3.22 8.50
CA PRO A 876 6.13 -2.77 9.88
C PRO A 876 4.91 -1.87 10.20
N LEU A 877 3.83 -1.91 9.42
CA LEU A 877 2.54 -1.33 9.87
C LEU A 877 1.96 -2.18 11.01
N ASP A 878 2.09 -3.50 10.89
CA ASP A 878 2.06 -4.44 12.03
C ASP A 878 3.51 -4.77 12.49
N SER A 879 3.68 -5.63 13.48
CA SER A 879 4.97 -5.90 14.13
C SER A 879 5.81 -6.93 13.35
N PRO A 880 7.04 -6.61 12.90
CA PRO A 880 7.88 -7.56 12.18
C PRO A 880 8.09 -8.89 12.93
N ALA A 881 7.90 -9.99 12.21
CA ALA A 881 7.96 -11.37 12.68
C ALA A 881 6.90 -11.80 13.72
N THR A 882 6.67 -11.03 14.78
CA THR A 882 5.70 -11.39 15.84
C THR A 882 4.26 -11.36 15.34
N ALA A 883 3.93 -10.47 14.38
CA ALA A 883 2.62 -10.44 13.75
C ALA A 883 2.33 -11.75 12.99
N THR A 884 3.32 -12.40 12.39
CA THR A 884 3.11 -13.72 11.72
C THR A 884 2.58 -14.73 12.73
N HIS A 885 3.18 -14.78 13.92
CA HIS A 885 2.77 -15.67 14.99
C HIS A 885 1.41 -15.28 15.60
N MET A 886 1.11 -13.98 15.76
CA MET A 886 -0.21 -13.53 16.21
C MET A 886 -1.31 -13.82 15.19
N ASN A 887 -1.01 -13.74 13.89
CA ASN A 887 -1.95 -14.15 12.84
C ASN A 887 -2.25 -15.66 12.95
N LEU A 888 -1.23 -16.51 13.15
CA LEU A 888 -1.42 -17.95 13.35
C LEU A 888 -2.26 -18.27 14.60
N ARG A 889 -1.98 -17.58 15.72
CA ARG A 889 -2.78 -17.70 16.96
C ARG A 889 -4.23 -17.28 16.74
N ALA A 890 -4.47 -16.19 16.01
CA ALA A 890 -5.82 -15.72 15.68
C ALA A 890 -6.58 -16.71 14.78
N LEU A 891 -5.92 -17.32 13.80
CA LEU A 891 -6.53 -18.36 12.97
C LEU A 891 -7.02 -19.53 13.84
N VAL A 892 -6.19 -20.00 14.78
CA VAL A 892 -6.54 -21.13 15.66
C VAL A 892 -7.63 -20.76 16.67
N GLU A 893 -7.53 -19.59 17.30
CA GLU A 893 -8.52 -19.07 18.25
C GLU A 893 -9.95 -19.08 17.67
N TYR A 894 -10.09 -18.80 16.38
CA TYR A 894 -11.38 -18.70 15.70
C TYR A 894 -11.65 -19.84 14.70
N GLY A 895 -11.00 -21.00 14.85
CA GLY A 895 -11.51 -22.28 14.33
C GLY A 895 -10.66 -23.00 13.28
N PHE A 896 -9.51 -22.48 12.88
CA PHE A 896 -8.50 -23.28 12.17
C PHE A 896 -7.87 -24.30 13.13
N THR A 897 -7.49 -25.47 12.63
CA THR A 897 -6.55 -26.33 13.39
C THR A 897 -5.13 -25.74 13.30
N PRO A 898 -4.22 -26.05 14.25
CA PRO A 898 -2.82 -25.62 14.15
C PRO A 898 -2.16 -26.01 12.82
N ARG A 899 -2.47 -27.20 12.30
CA ARG A 899 -2.04 -27.66 10.97
C ARG A 899 -2.57 -26.78 9.84
N GLU A 900 -3.87 -26.48 9.83
CA GLU A 900 -4.47 -25.62 8.79
C GLU A 900 -3.81 -24.23 8.81
N ALA A 901 -3.57 -23.65 10.00
CA ALA A 901 -2.87 -22.38 10.16
C ALA A 901 -1.41 -22.43 9.68
N LEU A 902 -0.64 -23.46 10.03
CA LEU A 902 0.74 -23.59 9.55
C LEU A 902 0.81 -23.71 8.02
N ILE A 903 -0.15 -24.39 7.38
CA ILE A 903 -0.23 -24.49 5.92
C ILE A 903 -0.39 -23.11 5.26
N THR A 904 -1.12 -22.17 5.88
CA THR A 904 -1.27 -20.81 5.34
C THR A 904 0.03 -20.00 5.42
N ALA A 905 0.96 -20.36 6.32
CA ALA A 905 2.27 -19.69 6.48
C ALA A 905 3.47 -20.51 5.95
N THR A 906 3.25 -21.65 5.30
CA THR A 906 4.34 -22.48 4.73
C THR A 906 4.02 -22.85 3.29
N ARG A 907 3.26 -23.92 3.10
CA ARG A 907 2.95 -24.52 1.81
C ARG A 907 2.19 -23.59 0.87
N ASN A 908 1.14 -22.90 1.35
CA ASN A 908 0.32 -22.06 0.48
C ASN A 908 1.11 -20.89 -0.12
N PRO A 909 1.83 -20.05 0.65
CA PRO A 909 2.61 -18.97 0.06
C PRO A 909 3.76 -19.49 -0.82
N ALA A 910 4.38 -20.64 -0.49
CA ALA A 910 5.35 -21.29 -1.37
C ALA A 910 4.75 -21.68 -2.73
N ARG A 911 3.55 -22.26 -2.73
CA ARG A 911 2.78 -22.57 -3.94
C ARG A 911 2.43 -21.30 -4.72
N TRP A 912 2.02 -20.23 -4.05
CA TRP A 912 1.70 -18.96 -4.72
C TRP A 912 2.93 -18.39 -5.46
N LEU A 913 4.11 -18.47 -4.86
CA LEU A 913 5.38 -18.05 -5.47
C LEU A 913 5.93 -19.03 -6.53
N GLY A 914 5.35 -20.23 -6.65
CA GLY A 914 5.85 -21.30 -7.53
C GLY A 914 7.20 -21.87 -7.08
N LEU A 915 7.44 -21.95 -5.77
CA LEU A 915 8.71 -22.38 -5.18
C LEU A 915 8.57 -23.72 -4.45
N PRO A 916 9.61 -24.57 -4.43
CA PRO A 916 9.63 -25.84 -3.69
C PRO A 916 9.84 -25.65 -2.17
N LEU A 917 9.39 -24.52 -1.60
CA LEU A 917 9.48 -24.20 -0.17
C LEU A 917 8.27 -24.74 0.60
N GLY A 918 8.28 -24.56 1.92
CA GLY A 918 7.14 -24.94 2.77
C GLY A 918 6.99 -26.45 2.96
N ALA A 919 8.07 -27.22 2.76
CA ALA A 919 8.13 -28.65 3.04
C ALA A 919 9.53 -29.09 3.48
N ILE A 920 9.62 -30.17 4.26
CA ILE A 920 10.87 -30.86 4.60
C ILE A 920 10.84 -32.24 3.95
N LYS A 921 11.39 -32.34 2.73
CA LYS A 921 11.44 -33.59 1.96
C LYS A 921 12.58 -33.56 0.93
N PRO A 922 13.05 -34.71 0.43
CA PRO A 922 14.09 -34.76 -0.58
C PRO A 922 13.87 -33.79 -1.76
N GLY A 923 14.88 -32.99 -2.08
CA GLY A 923 14.86 -31.96 -3.13
C GLY A 923 14.22 -30.62 -2.75
N ALA A 924 13.64 -30.49 -1.55
CA ALA A 924 13.21 -29.19 -1.04
C ALA A 924 14.42 -28.38 -0.52
N PRO A 925 14.46 -27.05 -0.68
CA PRO A 925 15.45 -26.21 -0.03
C PRO A 925 15.43 -26.41 1.49
N ALA A 926 16.61 -26.49 2.11
CA ALA A 926 16.75 -26.64 3.55
C ALA A 926 16.51 -25.30 4.27
N ASP A 927 15.24 -24.87 4.24
CA ASP A 927 14.71 -23.70 4.92
C ASP A 927 13.80 -24.19 6.07
N ILE A 928 14.37 -24.32 7.28
CA ILE A 928 13.80 -25.09 8.40
C ILE A 928 13.84 -24.25 9.69
N ALA A 929 12.76 -24.24 10.46
CA ALA A 929 12.76 -23.72 11.83
C ALA A 929 12.79 -24.87 12.83
N PHE A 930 13.67 -24.78 13.84
CA PHE A 930 13.78 -25.75 14.92
C PHE A 930 13.23 -25.12 16.20
N VAL A 931 12.08 -25.62 16.63
CA VAL A 931 11.29 -25.06 17.72
C VAL A 931 11.23 -26.00 18.92
N GLU A 932 11.06 -25.42 20.09
CA GLU A 932 10.72 -26.17 21.31
C GLU A 932 9.20 -26.44 21.35
N GLY A 933 8.79 -27.65 21.74
CA GLY A 933 7.37 -28.04 21.79
C GLY A 933 6.81 -28.62 20.48
N ASP A 934 5.49 -28.78 20.43
CA ASP A 934 4.75 -29.38 19.30
C ASP A 934 3.78 -28.36 18.67
N PRO A 935 4.14 -27.75 17.53
CA PRO A 935 3.29 -26.78 16.83
C PRO A 935 1.97 -27.33 16.28
N LEU A 936 1.81 -28.66 16.16
CA LEU A 936 0.55 -29.28 15.74
C LEU A 936 -0.43 -29.43 16.92
N ALA A 937 0.10 -29.47 18.15
CA ALA A 937 -0.70 -29.50 19.37
C ALA A 937 -0.97 -28.10 19.94
N ASP A 938 0.05 -27.24 19.98
CA ASP A 938 -0.07 -25.83 20.40
C ASP A 938 0.63 -24.93 19.37
N ILE A 939 -0.16 -24.13 18.66
CA ILE A 939 0.35 -23.22 17.63
C ILE A 939 1.36 -22.19 18.19
N LYS A 940 1.35 -21.91 19.50
CA LYS A 940 2.31 -20.99 20.13
C LYS A 940 3.74 -21.50 20.04
N ALA A 941 3.94 -22.82 20.06
CA ALA A 941 5.25 -23.46 19.96
C ALA A 941 5.97 -23.12 18.64
N ALA A 942 5.24 -22.74 17.57
CA ALA A 942 5.84 -22.28 16.32
C ALA A 942 6.76 -21.05 16.50
N ALA A 943 6.55 -20.25 17.56
CA ALA A 943 7.36 -19.09 17.89
C ALA A 943 8.60 -19.43 18.75
N ASP A 944 8.67 -20.62 19.35
CA ASP A 944 9.71 -21.01 20.30
C ASP A 944 10.98 -21.53 19.60
N VAL A 945 11.42 -20.77 18.62
CA VAL A 945 12.57 -21.08 17.76
C VAL A 945 13.86 -20.99 18.56
N ARG A 946 14.69 -22.02 18.46
CA ARG A 946 16.04 -22.06 19.03
C ARG A 946 17.13 -21.98 17.95
N GLN A 947 16.86 -22.57 16.81
CA GLN A 947 17.73 -22.55 15.63
C GLN A 947 16.89 -22.39 14.37
N VAL A 948 17.49 -21.82 13.33
CA VAL A 948 16.84 -21.64 12.03
C VAL A 948 17.86 -21.91 10.92
N MET A 949 17.41 -22.53 9.84
CA MET A 949 18.22 -22.83 8.68
C MET A 949 17.65 -22.15 7.45
N VAL A 950 18.52 -21.50 6.66
CA VAL A 950 18.15 -20.90 5.36
C VAL A 950 19.09 -21.43 4.29
N GLY A 951 18.54 -22.15 3.30
CA GLY A 951 19.33 -22.81 2.25
C GLY A 951 20.50 -23.65 2.78
N GLY A 952 20.30 -24.37 3.88
CA GLY A 952 21.31 -25.22 4.52
C GLY A 952 22.27 -24.51 5.50
N ARG A 953 22.20 -23.18 5.62
CA ARG A 953 22.99 -22.42 6.60
C ARG A 953 22.23 -22.32 7.91
N LEU A 954 22.82 -22.88 8.97
CA LEU A 954 22.25 -22.87 10.31
C LEU A 954 22.64 -21.58 11.04
N HIS A 955 21.67 -20.99 11.74
CA HIS A 955 21.83 -19.86 12.66
C HIS A 955 21.21 -20.25 14.00
N SER A 956 21.89 -19.95 15.10
CA SER A 956 21.26 -19.99 16.43
C SER A 956 20.60 -18.66 16.75
N VAL A 957 19.54 -18.65 17.56
CA VAL A 957 18.93 -17.38 18.00
C VAL A 957 19.96 -16.53 18.76
N SER A 958 20.80 -17.12 19.61
CA SER A 958 21.85 -16.40 20.32
C SER A 958 22.81 -15.67 19.38
N GLU A 959 23.23 -16.30 18.27
CA GLU A 959 24.08 -15.68 17.24
C GLU A 959 23.40 -14.47 16.58
N LEU A 960 22.10 -14.55 16.31
CA LEU A 960 21.33 -13.46 15.69
C LEU A 960 21.18 -12.25 16.60
N LEU A 961 21.11 -12.47 17.92
CA LEU A 961 20.97 -11.43 18.95
C LEU A 961 22.29 -10.75 19.28
N GLU A 962 23.41 -11.48 19.24
CA GLU A 962 24.72 -11.03 19.72
C GLU A 962 25.15 -9.63 19.23
N PRO A 963 24.98 -9.25 17.94
CA PRO A 963 25.42 -7.94 17.47
C PRO A 963 24.70 -6.74 18.12
N TYR A 964 23.55 -6.96 18.75
CA TYR A 964 22.67 -5.91 19.29
C TYR A 964 22.45 -6.03 20.80
N ARG A 965 23.01 -7.05 21.46
CA ARG A 965 22.91 -7.23 22.92
C ARG A 965 23.59 -6.11 23.71
N GLN A 966 24.66 -5.53 23.15
CA GLN A 966 25.42 -4.45 23.77
C GLN A 966 25.32 -3.20 22.90
N THR A 967 24.68 -2.16 23.43
CA THR A 967 24.65 -0.83 22.80
C THR A 967 25.64 0.07 23.53
N PRO A 968 26.63 0.66 22.85
CA PRO A 968 27.60 1.55 23.49
C PRO A 968 26.90 2.81 24.02
N ALA A 969 27.30 3.25 25.22
CA ALA A 969 26.92 4.58 25.70
C ALA A 969 27.64 5.64 24.85
N LEU A 970 26.89 6.61 24.33
CA LEU A 970 27.39 7.64 23.43
C LEU A 970 27.14 9.03 24.02
N ALA A 971 28.11 9.93 23.88
CA ALA A 971 27.93 11.34 24.20
C ALA A 971 27.10 12.00 23.08
N MET A 972 25.84 12.34 23.40
CA MET A 972 24.92 12.94 22.44
C MET A 972 25.28 14.40 22.15
N SER A 973 25.01 14.85 20.92
CA SER A 973 25.04 16.27 20.59
C SER A 973 24.02 17.06 21.41
N ALA A 974 24.24 18.35 21.64
CA ALA A 974 23.27 19.21 22.31
C ALA A 974 22.05 19.45 21.39
N ALA A 975 20.83 19.46 21.94
CA ALA A 975 19.64 19.88 21.20
C ALA A 975 19.42 21.38 21.38
N LEU A 976 19.27 22.11 20.27
CA LEU A 976 18.87 23.52 20.23
C LEU A 976 17.36 23.63 20.07
N ASP A 977 16.82 24.81 20.39
CA ASP A 977 15.41 25.12 20.15
C ASP A 977 15.02 24.85 18.68
N PRO A 978 13.87 24.18 18.44
CA PRO A 978 13.33 23.97 17.09
C PRO A 978 13.10 25.29 16.34
N LEU A 979 13.17 25.24 15.01
CA LEU A 979 12.74 26.37 14.18
C LEU A 979 11.20 26.54 14.22
N PRO A 980 10.66 27.74 13.95
CA PRO A 980 9.21 27.95 13.82
C PRO A 980 8.54 27.07 12.75
N SER A 981 9.32 26.60 11.77
CA SER A 981 8.90 25.63 10.76
C SER A 981 8.65 24.23 11.32
N ALA A 982 9.16 23.91 12.52
CA ALA A 982 8.97 22.63 13.19
C ALA A 982 7.59 22.49 13.87
N GLU A 983 6.86 23.60 13.98
CA GLU A 983 5.49 23.59 14.49
C GLU A 983 4.54 22.88 13.52
N LYS A 984 3.60 22.12 14.07
CA LYS A 984 2.57 21.41 13.32
C LYS A 984 1.52 22.41 12.79
N LYS A 985 1.78 22.99 11.61
CA LYS A 985 0.87 23.95 10.95
C LYS A 985 -0.22 23.29 10.10
N HIS A 986 0.03 22.09 9.61
CA HIS A 986 -0.91 21.35 8.78
C HIS A 986 -1.41 20.09 9.49
N TRP A 987 -2.69 19.75 9.27
CA TRP A 987 -3.28 18.57 9.92
C TRP A 987 -2.65 17.25 9.45
N TRP A 988 -2.02 17.22 8.29
CA TRP A 988 -1.31 16.05 7.76
C TRP A 988 0.17 16.00 8.19
N HIS A 989 0.65 16.95 8.98
CA HIS A 989 1.99 16.91 9.58
C HIS A 989 1.96 16.08 10.85
N GLU A 990 1.87 14.77 10.65
CA GLU A 990 1.78 13.79 11.71
C GLU A 990 2.78 12.66 11.48
N PRO A 991 3.36 12.10 12.54
CA PRO A 991 3.94 10.77 12.46
C PRO A 991 2.76 9.80 12.37
N GLU A 992 2.17 9.62 11.19
CA GLU A 992 0.91 8.86 11.00
C GLU A 992 0.97 7.41 11.53
N TRP A 993 2.15 6.94 11.92
CA TRP A 993 2.38 5.71 12.69
C TRP A 993 1.69 5.67 14.07
N ALA A 994 1.26 6.81 14.62
CA ALA A 994 0.77 6.93 15.99
C ALA A 994 -0.75 6.73 16.15
N GLU A 995 -1.57 6.97 15.13
CA GLU A 995 -3.03 7.08 15.32
C GLU A 995 -3.92 6.42 14.26
N ARG A 996 -3.40 6.07 13.07
CA ARG A 996 -4.24 5.55 11.97
C ARG A 996 -3.62 4.32 11.34
N VAL A 997 -4.20 3.16 11.64
CA VAL A 997 -3.88 1.94 10.87
C VAL A 997 -4.51 2.09 9.49
N CYS A 998 -3.95 1.45 8.45
CA CYS A 998 -4.46 1.45 7.07
C CYS A 998 -5.95 1.13 6.89
N CYS A 999 -6.64 0.76 7.97
CA CYS A 999 -7.91 0.07 8.05
C CYS A 999 -8.96 0.80 8.91
N ASP A 1000 -8.70 2.00 9.44
CA ASP A 1000 -9.63 2.73 10.33
C ASP A 1000 -10.80 3.43 9.59
N HIS A 1001 -11.29 2.85 8.49
CA HIS A 1001 -12.33 3.44 7.64
C HIS A 1001 -13.66 2.71 7.65
#